data_AF-A0A7K2YDZ1-F1
#
_entry.id   AF-A0A7K2YDZ1-F1
#
_cell.length_a   1.000
_cell.length_b   1.000
_cell.length_c   1.000
_cell.angle_alpha   90.00
_cell.angle_beta   90.00
_cell.angle_gamma   90.00
#
_symmetry.space_group_name_H-M   'P 1'
#
loop_
_entity.id
_entity.type
_entity.pdbx_description
1 polymer ?
#
loop_
_entity_poly.entity_id
_entity_poly.type
_entity_poly.pdbx_seq_one_letter_code
_entity_poly.pdbx_strand_id
1 'polypeptide(L)'
;MSTHARRKKWFATSVPLLALAVGVLPIAAPPAASATVLAASNSIAVPASPATPASSATPNDDVDRLAAPVAHGPDRGPGPLDGGNLRFTGAGPSPADLPAQLPGRQDRVAAPVPGCTLAEFAALSPQGLADFLTRPDVGPDCLRPYLWTYTPDLGRVLTPAHLQAVLDRVTALAPTYDGTNASHLYELWYFTHAALYLDWDNPAIDLRGPTVVAALNRAVAAFRASPHAFDVTPSSGVLLRELLISTDVDGVREHQLPLLTRVFTDMDGTTTAWQAPGRADATLQAQNMAYHGIHNGDAGFIAAVRADPGYRAALKAFVGYRHLDTPATSGLLRNAVYEYGRLGRIPALTAETTAGLGTLLTDTEGWYGRFSVPWSNVAHWLETYGSCHRYAVCRADVEALVFPTTYTYDLGDIEVHTSLDSATVEQLYYASKQVKEQFFRTVGTDQPLAGDPNHKLTIRLYASMADYHTYQTFLYDLDTDNGGMYIEEGATFYTYQRVVPRDSLLQLEELFRHEYTHYLNGRYAVPGSFGEGPWYADNRTTAFDEGMAEYLAGSTRDQGVKLRKSLVTKVISDVAEYGGRPSVRDTLHFRYDDDGYFFRYYAYAGAFFSMLGRDHPDQLAEMYDHLRANDVAGYDAFLDRVSGPTFQAEFDTYLDRQIAGVNDLNVPTATYTPLPQLNATGPNYVRQVFTQATGSRPTSCDAVYDGHPRFTCKGSITANISSTDPGRMHTEMAATVDYFLLSRAGAAMNNLADTNCHFGPPQPWPNNRAATSTYTCEGPLRP
;
A
#
# COMPACT_ATOMS: atom_id res chain seq x y z
N MET A 1 51.73 15.05 -24.35
CA MET A 1 52.39 14.95 -23.02
C MET A 1 51.61 13.90 -22.23
N SER A 2 51.98 12.62 -22.33
CA SER A 2 52.82 11.87 -21.35
C SER A 2 52.34 12.06 -19.90
N THR A 3 52.03 11.04 -19.08
CA THR A 3 52.47 9.64 -19.07
C THR A 3 51.77 8.87 -17.92
N HIS A 4 51.47 7.57 -18.15
CA HIS A 4 51.53 6.39 -17.24
C HIS A 4 50.38 6.15 -16.23
N ALA A 5 49.53 5.12 -16.40
CA ALA A 5 49.71 3.66 -16.18
C ALA A 5 49.70 3.26 -14.69
N ARG A 6 48.87 2.31 -14.19
CA ARG A 6 48.86 0.87 -14.55
C ARG A 6 47.56 0.15 -14.13
N ARG A 7 47.16 -0.80 -14.99
CA ARG A 7 46.26 -1.94 -14.73
C ARG A 7 46.97 -3.06 -13.95
N LYS A 8 46.23 -3.89 -13.21
CA LYS A 8 46.57 -5.29 -12.94
C LYS A 8 45.35 -6.20 -13.09
N LYS A 9 45.41 -7.10 -14.07
CA LYS A 9 44.63 -8.34 -14.21
C LYS A 9 45.33 -9.44 -13.41
N TRP A 10 44.59 -10.41 -12.87
CA TRP A 10 45.12 -11.73 -12.54
C TRP A 10 44.24 -12.83 -13.16
N PHE A 11 44.94 -13.87 -13.62
CA PHE A 11 44.51 -14.97 -14.47
C PHE A 11 43.92 -16.14 -13.68
N ALA A 12 43.09 -16.91 -14.37
CA ALA A 12 42.73 -18.28 -14.04
C ALA A 12 43.92 -19.24 -14.26
N THR A 13 44.00 -20.30 -13.44
CA THR A 13 44.69 -21.55 -13.75
C THR A 13 43.98 -22.73 -13.09
N SER A 14 43.81 -23.79 -13.86
CA SER A 14 43.16 -25.06 -13.52
C SER A 14 44.20 -26.20 -13.40
N VAL A 15 43.73 -27.37 -12.91
CA VAL A 15 44.26 -28.77 -13.08
C VAL A 15 45.22 -29.29 -11.97
N PRO A 16 45.28 -30.60 -11.58
CA PRO A 16 44.35 -31.76 -11.64
C PRO A 16 44.12 -32.58 -10.31
N LEU A 17 43.16 -33.51 -10.40
CA LEU A 17 42.92 -34.83 -9.73
C LEU A 17 43.78 -35.30 -8.52
N LEU A 18 43.08 -35.85 -7.51
CA LEU A 18 43.36 -37.20 -7.00
C LEU A 18 42.06 -37.88 -6.48
N ALA A 19 41.88 -39.13 -6.88
CA ALA A 19 40.74 -39.99 -6.58
C ALA A 19 40.84 -40.68 -5.21
N LEU A 20 39.69 -40.96 -4.58
CA LEU A 20 39.56 -42.08 -3.65
C LEU A 20 38.15 -42.67 -3.71
N ALA A 21 38.14 -43.98 -3.98
CA ALA A 21 36.97 -44.81 -4.19
C ALA A 21 36.52 -45.47 -2.88
N VAL A 22 35.21 -45.48 -2.63
CA VAL A 22 34.46 -46.45 -1.80
C VAL A 22 33.05 -46.45 -2.43
N GLY A 23 32.52 -47.49 -3.05
CA GLY A 23 32.30 -48.85 -2.54
C GLY A 23 30.78 -49.11 -2.66
N VAL A 24 30.37 -49.65 -3.81
CA VAL A 24 28.97 -50.00 -4.14
C VAL A 24 28.62 -51.35 -3.52
N LEU A 25 27.46 -51.46 -2.86
CA LEU A 25 26.72 -52.71 -2.70
C LEU A 25 25.21 -52.46 -2.88
N PRO A 26 24.47 -53.39 -3.52
CA PRO A 26 23.10 -53.17 -3.98
C PRO A 26 22.07 -53.64 -2.95
N ILE A 27 20.93 -52.95 -2.85
CA ILE A 27 19.74 -53.49 -2.18
C ILE A 27 18.56 -53.43 -3.16
N ALA A 28 17.95 -54.61 -3.30
CA ALA A 28 16.92 -54.95 -4.26
C ALA A 28 15.59 -54.21 -4.00
N ALA A 29 14.89 -53.89 -5.09
CA ALA A 29 13.51 -53.44 -5.09
C ALA A 29 12.54 -54.63 -4.90
N PRO A 30 11.45 -54.49 -4.12
CA PRO A 30 10.27 -55.33 -4.23
C PRO A 30 9.22 -54.68 -5.16
N PRO A 31 8.20 -55.45 -5.61
CA PRO A 31 7.36 -55.08 -6.76
C PRO A 31 6.19 -54.16 -6.38
N ALA A 32 5.67 -53.50 -7.42
CA ALA A 32 4.45 -52.72 -7.40
C ALA A 32 3.24 -53.53 -6.90
N ALA A 33 2.51 -52.96 -5.95
CA ALA A 33 1.17 -53.39 -5.57
C ALA A 33 0.20 -52.21 -5.78
N SER A 34 -0.78 -52.42 -6.65
CA SER A 34 -1.93 -51.54 -6.85
C SER A 34 -2.71 -51.39 -5.54
N ALA A 35 -2.94 -50.15 -5.10
CA ALA A 35 -3.80 -49.86 -3.95
C ALA A 35 -5.00 -49.01 -4.40
N THR A 36 -6.15 -49.67 -4.40
CA THR A 36 -7.51 -49.13 -4.42
C THR A 36 -7.72 -48.08 -3.33
N VAL A 37 -8.37 -46.97 -3.70
CA VAL A 37 -8.85 -45.92 -2.80
C VAL A 37 -9.95 -46.50 -1.89
N LEU A 38 -9.69 -46.55 -0.59
CA LEU A 38 -10.70 -46.76 0.45
C LEU A 38 -10.64 -45.58 1.41
N ALA A 39 -11.74 -44.83 1.46
CA ALA A 39 -11.99 -43.78 2.43
C ALA A 39 -11.99 -44.38 3.85
N ALA A 40 -11.15 -43.83 4.74
CA ALA A 40 -11.20 -44.11 6.16
C ALA A 40 -11.22 -42.78 6.93
N SER A 41 -12.41 -42.48 7.45
CA SER A 41 -12.69 -41.46 8.44
C SER A 41 -11.94 -41.75 9.75
N ASN A 42 -11.05 -40.85 10.16
CA ASN A 42 -10.49 -40.80 11.51
C ASN A 42 -10.78 -39.42 12.12
N SER A 43 -11.84 -39.39 12.93
CA SER A 43 -12.17 -38.33 13.86
C SER A 43 -11.17 -38.32 15.02
N ILE A 44 -10.36 -37.26 15.11
CA ILE A 44 -9.60 -36.90 16.31
C ILE A 44 -10.42 -35.82 17.04
N ALA A 45 -10.86 -36.14 18.25
CA ALA A 45 -11.57 -35.20 19.13
C ALA A 45 -10.60 -34.11 19.63
N VAL A 46 -10.91 -32.85 19.31
CA VAL A 46 -10.28 -31.64 19.87
C VAL A 46 -11.12 -31.19 21.08
N PRO A 47 -10.54 -30.82 22.23
CA PRO A 47 -11.31 -30.32 23.36
C PRO A 47 -11.94 -28.97 23.04
N ALA A 48 -13.23 -28.83 23.33
CA ALA A 48 -13.99 -27.60 23.16
C ALA A 48 -13.44 -26.49 24.07
N SER A 49 -13.01 -25.38 23.46
CA SER A 49 -12.81 -24.10 24.15
C SER A 49 -14.12 -23.30 24.14
N PRO A 50 -14.38 -22.43 25.14
CA PRO A 50 -15.66 -21.75 25.28
C PRO A 50 -15.87 -20.75 24.14
N ALA A 51 -17.09 -20.70 23.61
CA ALA A 51 -17.50 -19.71 22.63
C ALA A 51 -17.36 -18.30 23.21
N THR A 52 -16.44 -17.52 22.66
CA THR A 52 -16.40 -16.07 22.82
C THR A 52 -17.52 -15.44 21.96
N PRO A 53 -18.23 -14.40 22.44
CA PRO A 53 -19.23 -13.71 21.64
C PRO A 53 -18.55 -13.06 20.44
N ALA A 54 -19.20 -13.14 19.27
CA ALA A 54 -18.78 -12.48 18.04
C ALA A 54 -18.50 -10.99 18.31
N SER A 55 -17.24 -10.57 18.19
CA SER A 55 -16.89 -9.16 18.07
C SER A 55 -17.38 -8.65 16.71
N SER A 56 -17.93 -7.44 16.70
CA SER A 56 -18.35 -6.72 15.50
C SER A 56 -17.30 -6.80 14.39
N ALA A 57 -17.70 -7.32 13.23
CA ALA A 57 -16.88 -7.35 12.02
C ALA A 57 -16.48 -5.91 11.63
N THR A 58 -15.21 -5.73 11.26
CA THR A 58 -14.71 -4.52 10.60
C THR A 58 -15.02 -4.62 9.10
N PRO A 59 -15.46 -3.55 8.40
CA PRO A 59 -15.95 -3.61 7.02
C PRO A 59 -14.89 -3.85 5.91
N ASN A 60 -13.68 -4.26 6.28
CA ASN A 60 -12.54 -4.31 5.37
C ASN A 60 -12.35 -5.75 4.84
N ASP A 61 -12.41 -5.90 3.52
CA ASP A 61 -11.91 -7.06 2.77
C ASP A 61 -12.47 -8.45 3.14
N ASP A 62 -13.79 -8.57 3.39
CA ASP A 62 -14.38 -9.89 3.72
C ASP A 62 -14.28 -10.91 2.56
N VAL A 63 -13.90 -10.48 1.35
CA VAL A 63 -13.80 -11.37 0.19
C VAL A 63 -12.46 -12.11 0.22
N ASP A 64 -11.38 -11.44 0.60
CA ASP A 64 -10.08 -12.08 0.56
C ASP A 64 -9.67 -12.72 1.89
N ARG A 65 -10.41 -12.46 2.98
CA ARG A 65 -9.98 -12.81 4.34
C ARG A 65 -11.13 -13.26 5.23
N LEU A 66 -11.01 -14.45 5.81
CA LEU A 66 -11.94 -14.93 6.85
C LEU A 66 -11.33 -15.05 8.25
N ALA A 67 -10.03 -14.76 8.41
CA ALA A 67 -9.34 -14.81 9.69
C ALA A 67 -8.83 -13.41 10.09
N ALA A 68 -8.94 -13.08 11.38
CA ALA A 68 -8.55 -11.76 11.89
C ALA A 68 -7.02 -11.56 11.82
N PRO A 69 -6.53 -10.47 11.18
CA PRO A 69 -5.13 -10.07 11.30
C PRO A 69 -4.83 -9.61 12.74
N VAL A 70 -3.55 -9.63 13.11
CA VAL A 70 -3.09 -8.86 14.27
C VAL A 70 -3.23 -7.39 13.88
N ALA A 71 -4.16 -6.68 14.50
CA ALA A 71 -4.44 -5.29 14.15
C ALA A 71 -3.18 -4.42 14.32
N HIS A 72 -2.67 -3.88 13.21
CA HIS A 72 -1.71 -2.79 13.22
C HIS A 72 -2.51 -1.50 13.00
N GLY A 73 -2.44 -0.59 13.98
CA GLY A 73 -3.18 0.67 13.92
C GLY A 73 -2.76 1.50 12.70
N PRO A 74 -3.64 2.37 12.18
CA PRO A 74 -3.40 3.13 10.95
C PRO A 74 -2.14 3.99 11.04
N ASP A 75 -1.43 4.09 9.92
CA ASP A 75 -0.20 4.86 9.83
C ASP A 75 -0.51 6.37 9.79
N ARG A 76 -0.33 7.02 10.94
CA ARG A 76 -0.42 8.49 11.09
C ARG A 76 0.85 9.11 11.67
N GLY A 77 1.95 8.36 11.67
CA GLY A 77 3.25 8.89 12.10
C GLY A 77 4.05 9.44 10.93
N PRO A 78 5.21 10.06 11.21
CA PRO A 78 6.06 10.61 10.16
C PRO A 78 6.58 9.48 9.26
N GLY A 79 6.05 9.37 8.03
CA GLY A 79 6.57 8.47 6.99
C GLY A 79 7.88 9.01 6.36
N PRO A 80 8.40 8.36 5.31
CA PRO A 80 8.85 6.98 5.29
C PRO A 80 10.38 6.84 5.10
N LEU A 81 10.78 5.57 5.11
CA LEU A 81 12.04 5.00 4.66
C LEU A 81 12.52 5.57 3.31
N ASP A 82 13.47 6.49 3.32
CA ASP A 82 14.68 6.46 2.49
C ASP A 82 15.45 7.78 2.55
N GLY A 83 16.74 7.71 2.25
CA GLY A 83 17.72 8.79 2.27
C GLY A 83 17.50 9.90 1.24
N GLY A 84 16.28 10.41 1.11
CA GLY A 84 16.06 11.73 0.56
C GLY A 84 16.79 12.76 1.44
N ASN A 85 17.81 13.42 0.88
CA ASN A 85 18.48 14.60 1.46
C ASN A 85 17.54 15.82 1.56
N LEU A 86 16.28 15.61 1.90
CA LEU A 86 15.36 16.68 2.28
C LEU A 86 15.61 16.92 3.76
N ARG A 87 16.24 18.05 4.08
CA ARG A 87 16.17 18.57 5.45
C ARG A 87 14.68 18.71 5.75
N PHE A 88 14.16 17.90 6.68
CA PHE A 88 12.76 17.99 7.09
C PHE A 88 12.64 19.14 8.06
N THR A 89 12.57 20.33 7.48
CA THR A 89 12.53 21.56 8.25
C THR A 89 11.08 21.92 8.64
N GLY A 90 10.07 21.12 8.30
CA GLY A 90 8.66 21.49 8.41
C GLY A 90 8.18 21.98 9.79
N ALA A 91 7.35 23.02 9.78
CA ALA A 91 6.48 23.34 10.91
C ALA A 91 5.49 22.18 11.16
N GLY A 92 5.10 21.98 12.42
CA GLY A 92 4.04 21.01 12.78
C GLY A 92 2.74 21.24 11.98
N PRO A 93 1.84 20.25 11.94
CA PRO A 93 0.60 20.36 11.18
C PRO A 93 -0.27 21.53 11.66
N SER A 94 -0.92 22.22 10.71
CA SER A 94 -1.91 23.25 11.00
C SER A 94 -3.05 22.66 11.86
N PRO A 95 -3.37 23.22 13.05
CA PRO A 95 -4.54 22.88 13.85
C PRO A 95 -5.88 23.20 13.21
N ALA A 96 -5.92 23.80 12.01
CA ALA A 96 -7.18 24.06 11.30
C ALA A 96 -7.97 22.76 11.02
N ASP A 97 -7.28 21.62 10.95
CA ASP A 97 -7.85 20.30 10.62
C ASP A 97 -8.20 19.43 11.85
N LEU A 98 -8.10 19.96 13.10
CA LEU A 98 -8.35 19.18 14.32
C LEU A 98 -9.52 19.75 15.16
N PRO A 99 -10.33 18.90 15.84
CA PRO A 99 -11.44 19.38 16.64
C PRO A 99 -10.95 20.23 17.83
N ALA A 100 -11.24 21.53 17.78
CA ALA A 100 -10.80 22.56 18.72
C ALA A 100 -11.62 22.62 20.02
N GLN A 101 -12.34 21.57 20.40
CA GLN A 101 -13.20 21.62 21.59
C GLN A 101 -12.38 21.34 22.85
N LEU A 102 -12.03 22.41 23.58
CA LEU A 102 -11.71 22.30 25.01
C LEU A 102 -12.93 21.67 25.73
N PRO A 103 -12.77 20.53 26.43
CA PRO A 103 -13.89 19.88 27.09
C PRO A 103 -14.50 20.81 28.15
N GLY A 104 -15.80 21.07 28.04
CA GLY A 104 -16.56 21.91 28.98
C GLY A 104 -17.10 23.24 28.42
N ARG A 105 -16.79 23.60 27.18
CA ARG A 105 -17.43 24.74 26.50
C ARG A 105 -18.68 24.24 25.75
N GLN A 106 -19.87 24.59 26.24
CA GLN A 106 -21.12 24.29 25.52
C GLN A 106 -21.21 25.13 24.25
N ASP A 107 -21.54 24.49 23.12
CA ASP A 107 -21.93 25.14 21.86
C ASP A 107 -23.21 25.97 22.08
N ARG A 108 -23.03 27.20 22.54
CA ARG A 108 -24.02 28.26 22.42
C ARG A 108 -23.52 29.20 21.35
N VAL A 109 -24.40 29.59 20.43
CA VAL A 109 -24.15 30.70 19.50
C VAL A 109 -23.82 31.94 20.34
N ALA A 110 -22.53 32.20 20.52
CA ALA A 110 -22.05 33.31 21.33
C ALA A 110 -22.28 34.62 20.58
N ALA A 111 -22.57 35.70 21.31
CA ALA A 111 -22.55 37.04 20.74
C ALA A 111 -21.16 37.32 20.13
N PRO A 112 -21.05 38.16 19.08
CA PRO A 112 -19.76 38.54 18.52
C PRO A 112 -18.84 39.07 19.61
N VAL A 113 -17.68 38.43 19.79
CA VAL A 113 -16.69 38.84 20.78
C VAL A 113 -16.02 40.14 20.28
N PRO A 114 -16.13 41.27 20.99
CA PRO A 114 -15.54 42.54 20.54
C PRO A 114 -14.03 42.40 20.34
N GLY A 115 -13.52 42.78 19.16
CA GLY A 115 -12.11 42.61 18.79
C GLY A 115 -11.78 41.30 18.07
N CYS A 116 -12.73 40.38 17.91
CA CYS A 116 -12.55 39.12 17.15
C CYS A 116 -12.85 39.28 15.66
N THR A 117 -12.33 40.34 15.07
CA THR A 117 -12.28 40.54 13.61
C THR A 117 -10.83 40.76 13.21
N LEU A 118 -10.44 40.34 12.00
CA LEU A 118 -9.06 40.53 11.54
C LEU A 118 -8.63 42.00 11.59
N ALA A 119 -9.53 42.93 11.27
CA ALA A 119 -9.24 44.37 11.28
C ALA A 119 -8.95 44.90 12.69
N GLU A 120 -9.74 44.51 13.70
CA GLU A 120 -9.53 44.94 15.08
C GLU A 120 -8.33 44.23 15.70
N PHE A 121 -8.16 42.94 15.42
CA PHE A 121 -7.03 42.13 15.88
C PHE A 121 -5.70 42.66 15.35
N ALA A 122 -5.62 42.98 14.05
CA ALA A 122 -4.43 43.52 13.40
C ALA A 122 -4.02 44.94 13.85
N ALA A 123 -4.89 45.64 14.58
CA ALA A 123 -4.63 46.99 15.10
C ALA A 123 -4.09 47.00 16.53
N LEU A 124 -3.99 45.84 17.19
CA LEU A 124 -3.51 45.73 18.56
C LEU A 124 -2.02 46.08 18.65
N SER A 125 -1.64 46.73 19.75
CA SER A 125 -0.21 46.89 20.12
C SER A 125 0.35 45.58 20.67
N PRO A 126 1.68 45.41 20.82
CA PRO A 126 2.26 44.20 21.41
C PRO A 126 1.63 43.78 22.75
N GLN A 127 1.46 44.73 23.68
CA GLN A 127 0.81 44.47 24.96
C GLN A 127 -0.71 44.32 24.81
N GLY A 128 -1.34 45.10 23.92
CA GLY A 128 -2.77 44.97 23.64
C GLY A 128 -3.15 43.60 23.09
N LEU A 129 -2.27 42.97 22.30
CA LEU A 129 -2.43 41.60 21.81
C LEU A 129 -2.34 40.58 22.96
N ALA A 130 -1.31 40.70 23.81
CA ALA A 130 -1.16 39.82 24.96
C ALA A 130 -2.34 39.94 25.93
N ASP A 131 -2.84 41.16 26.16
CA ASP A 131 -4.06 41.40 26.94
C ASP A 131 -5.29 40.77 26.27
N PHE A 132 -5.46 40.99 24.98
CA PHE A 132 -6.58 40.46 24.20
C PHE A 132 -6.66 38.93 24.28
N LEU A 133 -5.54 38.23 24.08
CA LEU A 133 -5.48 36.76 24.15
C LEU A 133 -5.80 36.20 25.53
N THR A 134 -5.71 37.02 26.59
CA THR A 134 -6.02 36.61 27.98
C THR A 134 -7.39 37.06 28.47
N ARG A 135 -8.25 37.57 27.58
CA ARG A 135 -9.61 37.96 27.95
C ARG A 135 -10.52 36.74 28.14
N PRO A 136 -11.40 36.73 29.16
CA PRO A 136 -12.34 35.64 29.41
C PRO A 136 -13.27 35.27 28.25
N ASP A 137 -13.57 36.21 27.37
CA ASP A 137 -14.44 36.03 26.21
C ASP A 137 -13.71 35.59 24.94
N VAL A 138 -12.37 35.63 24.92
CA VAL A 138 -11.55 35.19 23.78
C VAL A 138 -11.21 33.71 23.92
N GLY A 139 -11.29 32.98 22.80
CA GLY A 139 -10.81 31.61 22.71
C GLY A 139 -10.67 31.13 21.27
N PRO A 140 -10.38 29.84 21.03
CA PRO A 140 -10.01 29.34 19.70
C PRO A 140 -11.01 29.67 18.59
N ASP A 141 -12.33 29.60 18.83
CA ASP A 141 -13.35 29.93 17.82
C ASP A 141 -13.28 31.38 17.34
N CYS A 142 -12.86 32.30 18.21
CA CYS A 142 -12.62 33.69 17.86
C CYS A 142 -11.36 33.83 16.97
N LEU A 143 -10.32 33.05 17.22
CA LEU A 143 -8.99 33.20 16.59
C LEU A 143 -8.85 32.43 15.27
N ARG A 144 -9.43 31.23 15.21
CA ARG A 144 -9.28 30.26 14.11
C ARG A 144 -9.57 30.85 12.71
N PRO A 145 -10.59 31.72 12.49
CA PRO A 145 -10.91 32.20 11.15
C PRO A 145 -9.81 33.02 10.46
N TYR A 146 -8.81 33.52 11.20
CA TYR A 146 -7.83 34.45 10.64
C TYR A 146 -6.37 34.20 11.04
N LEU A 147 -6.05 33.22 11.89
CA LEU A 147 -4.65 32.97 12.32
C LEU A 147 -3.84 32.03 11.41
N TRP A 148 -4.46 31.22 10.56
CA TRP A 148 -3.77 30.15 9.81
C TRP A 148 -3.47 30.46 8.34
N THR A 149 -3.85 31.64 7.88
CA THR A 149 -3.55 32.11 6.53
C THR A 149 -2.93 33.49 6.61
N TYR A 150 -1.71 33.62 6.09
CA TYR A 150 -1.04 34.91 6.09
C TYR A 150 -1.82 35.92 5.25
N THR A 151 -2.03 37.10 5.84
CA THR A 151 -2.49 38.30 5.13
C THR A 151 -1.62 39.48 5.56
N PRO A 152 -1.48 40.54 4.73
CA PRO A 152 -0.75 41.74 5.12
C PRO A 152 -1.31 42.41 6.39
N ASP A 153 -2.62 42.30 6.64
CA ASP A 153 -3.23 42.80 7.88
C ASP A 153 -2.80 41.97 9.09
N LEU A 154 -2.88 40.63 9.01
CA LEU A 154 -2.36 39.76 10.08
C LEU A 154 -0.87 40.00 10.34
N GLY A 155 -0.09 40.23 9.27
CA GLY A 155 1.33 40.54 9.34
C GLY A 155 1.68 41.72 10.27
N ARG A 156 0.75 42.65 10.54
CA ARG A 156 0.97 43.79 11.46
C ARG A 156 1.16 43.37 12.92
N VAL A 157 0.59 42.22 13.31
CA VAL A 157 0.74 41.65 14.65
C VAL A 157 1.66 40.43 14.68
N LEU A 158 2.14 39.96 13.53
CA LEU A 158 3.20 38.97 13.41
C LEU A 158 4.57 39.67 13.33
N THR A 159 5.01 40.20 14.47
CA THR A 159 6.35 40.82 14.59
C THR A 159 7.07 40.29 15.83
N PRO A 160 8.41 40.37 15.90
CA PRO A 160 9.17 39.94 17.08
C PRO A 160 8.69 40.60 18.38
N ALA A 161 8.30 41.87 18.35
CA ALA A 161 7.82 42.59 19.53
C ALA A 161 6.47 42.07 20.04
N HIS A 162 5.55 41.76 19.12
CA HIS A 162 4.25 41.18 19.46
C HIS A 162 4.40 39.77 20.04
N LEU A 163 5.17 38.90 19.36
CA LEU A 163 5.40 37.54 19.82
C LEU A 163 6.15 37.51 21.16
N GLN A 164 7.14 38.39 21.35
CA GLN A 164 7.82 38.56 22.64
C GLN A 164 6.83 38.96 23.75
N ALA A 165 5.92 39.92 23.50
CA ALA A 165 4.94 40.34 24.50
C ALA A 165 3.99 39.21 24.90
N VAL A 166 3.58 38.37 23.94
CA VAL A 166 2.78 37.16 24.19
C VAL A 166 3.55 36.16 25.06
N LEU A 167 4.82 35.91 24.77
CA LEU A 167 5.66 34.99 25.53
C LEU A 167 6.03 35.50 26.94
N ASP A 168 6.23 36.81 27.08
CA ASP A 168 6.43 37.44 28.39
C ASP A 168 5.13 37.35 29.23
N ARG A 169 3.94 37.41 28.60
CA ARG A 169 2.65 37.14 29.26
C ARG A 169 2.51 35.68 29.71
N VAL A 170 2.92 34.71 28.87
CA VAL A 170 2.99 33.30 29.28
C VAL A 170 3.89 33.14 30.51
N THR A 171 5.07 33.76 30.48
CA THR A 171 6.04 33.71 31.60
C THR A 171 5.45 34.24 32.90
N ALA A 172 4.65 35.32 32.84
CA ALA A 172 4.01 35.92 34.00
C ALA A 172 2.86 35.07 34.58
N LEU A 173 2.10 34.38 33.72
CA LEU A 173 0.92 33.61 34.12
C LEU A 173 1.24 32.16 34.51
N ALA A 174 2.30 31.58 33.94
CA ALA A 174 2.71 30.20 34.18
C ALA A 174 2.80 29.78 35.66
N PRO A 175 3.37 30.58 36.58
CA PRO A 175 3.43 30.22 38.02
C PRO A 175 2.06 30.09 38.70
N THR A 176 1.02 30.69 38.10
CA THR A 176 -0.37 30.65 38.61
C THR A 176 -1.26 29.65 37.89
N TYR A 177 -0.71 28.89 36.94
CA TYR A 177 -1.44 27.83 36.24
C TYR A 177 -1.93 26.78 37.24
N ASP A 178 -3.22 26.47 37.19
CA ASP A 178 -3.93 25.59 38.12
C ASP A 178 -4.30 24.24 37.50
N GLY A 179 -3.71 23.91 36.35
CA GLY A 179 -4.05 22.72 35.57
C GLY A 179 -5.21 22.96 34.60
N THR A 180 -5.89 24.10 34.65
CA THR A 180 -7.00 24.46 33.74
C THR A 180 -6.64 25.63 32.83
N ASN A 181 -7.42 25.89 31.79
CA ASN A 181 -7.21 27.06 30.93
C ASN A 181 -7.78 28.38 31.51
N ALA A 182 -8.00 28.49 32.82
CA ALA A 182 -8.52 29.72 33.45
C ALA A 182 -7.60 30.95 33.25
N SER A 183 -6.30 30.71 33.05
CA SER A 183 -5.30 31.75 32.76
C SER A 183 -5.10 32.02 31.26
N HIS A 184 -5.86 31.38 30.37
CA HIS A 184 -5.76 31.55 28.91
C HIS A 184 -4.37 31.28 28.33
N LEU A 185 -3.61 30.38 28.97
CA LEU A 185 -2.30 29.96 28.45
C LEU A 185 -2.42 29.22 27.12
N TYR A 186 -3.54 28.52 26.87
CA TYR A 186 -3.79 27.87 25.59
C TYR A 186 -3.85 28.89 24.43
N GLU A 187 -4.60 29.97 24.55
CA GLU A 187 -4.74 31.00 23.52
C GLU A 187 -3.39 31.68 23.18
N LEU A 188 -2.55 31.90 24.19
CA LEU A 188 -1.21 32.45 24.02
C LEU A 188 -0.29 31.49 23.25
N TRP A 189 -0.32 30.20 23.58
CA TRP A 189 0.44 29.17 22.85
C TRP A 189 -0.13 28.91 21.45
N TYR A 190 -1.45 28.95 21.28
CA TYR A 190 -2.11 28.80 19.98
C TYR A 190 -1.72 29.93 19.02
N PHE A 191 -1.70 31.18 19.49
CA PHE A 191 -1.16 32.29 18.71
C PHE A 191 0.32 32.11 18.39
N THR A 192 1.12 31.69 19.38
CA THR A 192 2.57 31.45 19.20
C THR A 192 2.82 30.40 18.12
N HIS A 193 2.09 29.28 18.16
CA HIS A 193 2.13 28.24 17.16
C HIS A 193 1.78 28.81 15.78
N ALA A 194 0.63 29.47 15.62
CA ALA A 194 0.21 30.05 14.36
C ALA A 194 1.25 31.05 13.79
N ALA A 195 1.82 31.89 14.65
CA ALA A 195 2.85 32.85 14.27
C ALA A 195 4.12 32.16 13.74
N LEU A 196 4.62 31.14 14.44
CA LEU A 196 5.82 30.39 14.03
C LEU A 196 5.58 29.51 12.81
N TYR A 197 4.37 28.96 12.66
CA TYR A 197 3.95 28.24 11.47
C TYR A 197 3.97 29.15 10.24
N LEU A 198 3.38 30.35 10.35
CA LEU A 198 3.35 31.31 9.25
C LEU A 198 4.74 31.88 8.93
N ASP A 199 5.64 31.95 9.91
CA ASP A 199 7.04 32.39 9.72
C ASP A 199 7.89 31.37 8.97
N TRP A 200 7.46 30.12 8.92
CA TRP A 200 8.26 29.00 8.44
C TRP A 200 8.81 29.20 7.01
N ASP A 201 7.92 29.55 6.07
CA ASP A 201 8.23 29.71 4.63
C ASP A 201 7.71 31.04 4.06
N ASN A 202 7.55 32.05 4.92
CA ASN A 202 7.04 33.34 4.52
C ASN A 202 8.10 34.44 4.68
N PRO A 203 8.70 34.93 3.58
CA PRO A 203 9.73 35.96 3.65
C PRO A 203 9.20 37.33 4.09
N ALA A 204 7.89 37.51 4.22
CA ALA A 204 7.29 38.77 4.67
C ALA A 204 7.37 38.98 6.19
N ILE A 205 7.69 37.94 6.96
CA ILE A 205 7.89 38.00 8.40
C ILE A 205 9.18 37.27 8.80
N ASP A 206 9.78 37.70 9.91
CA ASP A 206 10.94 37.06 10.52
C ASP A 206 10.78 37.16 12.04
N LEU A 207 10.33 36.06 12.66
CA LEU A 207 9.98 35.98 14.07
C LEU A 207 11.02 35.24 14.91
N ARG A 208 11.89 34.43 14.31
CA ARG A 208 12.79 33.50 15.00
C ARG A 208 14.13 34.13 15.43
N GLY A 209 14.17 35.45 15.58
CA GLY A 209 15.36 36.15 16.06
C GLY A 209 15.74 35.80 17.52
N PRO A 210 16.99 36.09 17.95
CA PRO A 210 17.52 35.70 19.27
C PRO A 210 16.67 36.14 20.48
N THR A 211 16.01 37.31 20.38
CA THR A 211 15.15 37.83 21.46
C THR A 211 13.91 36.95 21.66
N VAL A 212 13.27 36.50 20.57
CA VAL A 212 12.09 35.64 20.63
C VAL A 212 12.49 34.24 21.10
N VAL A 213 13.60 33.69 20.59
CA VAL A 213 14.17 32.41 21.05
C VAL A 213 14.44 32.44 22.57
N ALA A 214 15.02 33.53 23.08
CA ALA A 214 15.23 33.69 24.52
C ALA A 214 13.90 33.80 25.29
N ALA A 215 12.88 34.46 24.73
CA ALA A 215 11.56 34.55 25.34
C ALA A 215 10.82 33.20 25.37
N LEU A 216 10.89 32.40 24.29
CA LEU A 216 10.38 31.02 24.23
C LEU A 216 10.99 30.17 25.33
N ASN A 217 12.32 30.16 25.44
CA ASN A 217 13.03 29.41 26.47
C ASN A 217 12.61 29.82 27.90
N ARG A 218 12.43 31.12 28.17
CA ARG A 218 11.92 31.60 29.47
C ARG A 218 10.49 31.17 29.74
N ALA A 219 9.60 31.29 28.75
CA ALA A 219 8.19 30.93 28.88
C ALA A 219 8.01 29.44 29.18
N VAL A 220 8.76 28.57 28.48
CA VAL A 220 8.73 27.13 28.72
C VAL A 220 9.29 26.77 30.08
N ALA A 221 10.41 27.39 30.48
CA ALA A 221 10.98 27.17 31.80
C ALA A 221 10.01 27.58 32.92
N ALA A 222 9.32 28.71 32.78
CA ALA A 222 8.31 29.16 33.73
C ALA A 222 7.11 28.20 33.79
N PHE A 223 6.61 27.74 32.64
CA PHE A 223 5.53 26.75 32.59
C PHE A 223 5.93 25.44 33.28
N ARG A 224 7.09 24.89 32.95
CA ARG A 224 7.60 23.63 33.55
C ARG A 224 7.80 23.70 35.06
N ALA A 225 8.10 24.89 35.59
CA ALA A 225 8.25 25.12 37.02
C ALA A 225 6.92 25.24 37.76
N SER A 226 5.78 25.33 37.06
CA SER A 226 4.46 25.39 37.67
C SER A 226 4.11 24.08 38.38
N PRO A 227 3.59 24.11 39.62
CA PRO A 227 3.20 22.90 40.35
C PRO A 227 2.19 22.01 39.62
N HIS A 228 1.35 22.61 38.78
CA HIS A 228 0.26 21.95 38.06
C HIS A 228 0.56 21.74 36.57
N ALA A 229 1.79 22.00 36.10
CA ALA A 229 2.17 21.93 34.68
C ALA A 229 1.83 20.58 34.02
N PHE A 230 1.93 19.50 34.80
CA PHE A 230 1.76 18.12 34.35
C PHE A 230 0.53 17.42 34.95
N ASP A 231 -0.34 18.15 35.66
CA ASP A 231 -1.61 17.59 36.14
C ASP A 231 -2.45 17.10 34.96
N VAL A 232 -3.09 15.94 35.11
CA VAL A 232 -3.92 15.36 34.05
C VAL A 232 -5.33 15.94 34.15
N THR A 233 -5.62 16.93 33.31
CA THR A 233 -6.91 17.59 33.22
C THR A 233 -7.39 17.58 31.75
N PRO A 234 -8.66 17.85 31.47
CA PRO A 234 -9.16 17.88 30.10
C PRO A 234 -8.43 18.88 29.18
N SER A 235 -7.88 19.98 29.74
CA SER A 235 -7.19 21.02 28.98
C SER A 235 -5.65 20.89 28.96
N SER A 236 -5.06 20.19 29.93
CA SER A 236 -3.60 20.20 30.10
C SER A 236 -2.84 19.48 28.98
N GLY A 237 -3.43 18.43 28.39
CA GLY A 237 -2.86 17.72 27.24
C GLY A 237 -2.81 18.61 25.99
N VAL A 238 -3.90 19.32 25.70
CA VAL A 238 -4.01 20.23 24.55
C VAL A 238 -3.03 21.39 24.68
N LEU A 239 -2.93 21.99 25.86
CA LEU A 239 -1.95 23.06 26.12
C LEU A 239 -0.51 22.55 25.95
N LEU A 240 -0.20 21.37 26.53
CA LEU A 240 1.13 20.77 26.41
C LEU A 240 1.49 20.48 24.95
N ARG A 241 0.52 20.02 24.14
CA ARG A 241 0.68 19.85 22.68
C ARG A 241 1.06 21.18 22.02
N GLU A 242 0.31 22.27 22.23
CA GLU A 242 0.62 23.58 21.62
C GLU A 242 2.00 24.10 22.03
N LEU A 243 2.36 23.93 23.31
CA LEU A 243 3.68 24.30 23.82
C LEU A 243 4.79 23.51 23.12
N LEU A 244 4.65 22.19 23.00
CA LEU A 244 5.65 21.34 22.34
C LEU A 244 5.83 21.72 20.87
N ILE A 245 4.74 21.96 20.14
CA ILE A 245 4.82 22.42 18.74
C ILE A 245 5.51 23.79 18.64
N SER A 246 5.12 24.73 19.49
CA SER A 246 5.67 26.09 19.50
C SER A 246 7.16 26.16 19.88
N THR A 247 7.70 25.08 20.43
CA THR A 247 9.09 25.00 20.91
C THR A 247 9.96 24.11 20.03
N ASP A 248 9.36 23.53 19.00
CA ASP A 248 10.02 22.74 17.96
C ASP A 248 10.65 23.65 16.91
N VAL A 249 11.53 24.56 17.35
CA VAL A 249 12.24 25.53 16.50
C VAL A 249 13.73 25.58 16.86
N ASP A 250 14.55 25.92 15.86
CA ASP A 250 16.01 26.05 16.01
C ASP A 250 16.38 27.00 17.16
N GLY A 251 17.33 26.62 18.01
CA GLY A 251 17.75 27.41 19.17
C GLY A 251 16.88 27.24 20.42
N VAL A 252 15.75 26.55 20.32
CA VAL A 252 14.85 26.24 21.45
C VAL A 252 14.88 24.75 21.79
N ARG A 253 14.90 23.85 20.79
CA ARG A 253 14.86 22.39 20.98
C ARG A 253 15.92 21.90 21.95
N GLU A 254 17.15 22.40 21.87
CA GLU A 254 18.29 21.94 22.69
C GLU A 254 18.09 22.15 24.20
N HIS A 255 17.18 23.04 24.59
CA HIS A 255 16.86 23.34 25.98
C HIS A 255 15.65 22.54 26.49
N GLN A 256 14.96 21.80 25.63
CA GLN A 256 13.71 21.11 25.96
C GLN A 256 13.86 19.63 26.30
N LEU A 257 15.06 19.05 26.29
CA LEU A 257 15.24 17.63 26.67
C LEU A 257 14.58 17.25 28.00
N PRO A 258 14.66 18.04 29.09
CA PRO A 258 13.99 17.66 30.32
C PRO A 258 12.48 17.95 30.33
N LEU A 259 11.93 18.66 29.32
CA LEU A 259 10.49 18.63 29.03
C LEU A 259 10.12 17.32 28.34
N LEU A 260 10.85 16.94 27.27
CA LEU A 260 10.60 15.71 26.53
C LEU A 260 10.68 14.48 27.45
N THR A 261 11.72 14.38 28.28
CA THR A 261 11.86 13.33 29.29
C THR A 261 10.65 13.26 30.21
N ARG A 262 10.15 14.41 30.67
CA ARG A 262 8.99 14.44 31.55
C ARG A 262 7.73 13.93 30.84
N VAL A 263 7.48 14.37 29.62
CA VAL A 263 6.33 13.94 28.81
C VAL A 263 6.41 12.44 28.51
N PHE A 264 7.60 11.92 28.21
CA PHE A 264 7.80 10.48 28.04
C PHE A 264 7.50 9.70 29.32
N THR A 265 8.04 10.12 30.47
CA THR A 265 7.81 9.44 31.75
C THR A 265 6.37 9.53 32.24
N ASP A 266 5.62 10.59 31.90
CA ASP A 266 4.19 10.67 32.24
C ASP A 266 3.37 9.53 31.61
N MET A 267 3.88 8.90 30.53
CA MET A 267 3.26 7.77 29.84
C MET A 267 3.71 6.40 30.37
N ASP A 268 4.39 6.32 31.53
CA ASP A 268 4.95 5.06 32.06
C ASP A 268 3.91 4.12 32.70
N GLY A 269 2.65 4.56 32.82
CA GLY A 269 1.54 3.79 33.37
C GLY A 269 1.38 3.90 34.89
N THR A 270 2.22 4.70 35.58
CA THR A 270 2.07 4.96 37.03
C THR A 270 0.90 5.89 37.34
N THR A 271 0.44 6.66 36.36
CA THR A 271 -0.75 7.53 36.43
C THR A 271 -1.74 7.19 35.30
N THR A 272 -2.92 7.79 35.30
CA THR A 272 -3.89 7.68 34.20
C THR A 272 -3.60 8.62 33.02
N ALA A 273 -2.45 9.31 33.01
CA ALA A 273 -2.10 10.25 31.95
C ALA A 273 -2.12 9.61 30.55
N TRP A 274 -1.66 8.36 30.43
CA TRP A 274 -1.62 7.62 29.16
C TRP A 274 -3.01 7.38 28.53
N GLN A 275 -4.09 7.47 29.32
CA GLN A 275 -5.46 7.31 28.85
C GLN A 275 -6.05 8.61 28.29
N ALA A 276 -5.41 9.75 28.52
CA ALA A 276 -5.91 11.04 28.07
C ALA A 276 -5.46 11.30 26.61
N PRO A 277 -6.39 11.48 25.65
CA PRO A 277 -6.04 11.71 24.24
C PRO A 277 -5.05 12.86 24.03
N GLY A 278 -5.27 13.99 24.73
CA GLY A 278 -4.35 15.13 24.64
C GLY A 278 -2.93 14.85 25.16
N ARG A 279 -2.73 13.84 26.02
CA ARG A 279 -1.38 13.40 26.44
C ARG A 279 -0.71 12.55 25.37
N ALA A 280 -1.48 11.69 24.68
CA ALA A 280 -0.98 10.97 23.52
C ALA A 280 -0.53 11.94 22.41
N ASP A 281 -1.34 12.96 22.11
CA ASP A 281 -1.00 13.99 21.14
C ASP A 281 0.25 14.79 21.54
N ALA A 282 0.33 15.23 22.80
CA ALA A 282 1.52 15.90 23.31
C ALA A 282 2.77 15.01 23.20
N THR A 283 2.64 13.72 23.52
CA THR A 283 3.75 12.77 23.41
C THR A 283 4.22 12.61 21.97
N LEU A 284 3.29 12.58 21.01
CA LEU A 284 3.64 12.59 19.58
C LEU A 284 4.45 13.85 19.21
N GLN A 285 4.06 15.03 19.69
CA GLN A 285 4.82 16.26 19.40
C GLN A 285 6.21 16.26 20.07
N ALA A 286 6.33 15.66 21.25
CA ALA A 286 7.63 15.45 21.89
C ALA A 286 8.55 14.53 21.05
N GLN A 287 7.99 13.49 20.43
CA GLN A 287 8.71 12.62 19.51
C GLN A 287 9.09 13.32 18.20
N ASN A 288 8.21 14.16 17.65
CA ASN A 288 8.49 14.98 16.46
C ASN A 288 9.67 15.94 16.69
N MET A 289 9.71 16.61 17.86
CA MET A 289 10.82 17.48 18.21
C MET A 289 12.16 16.71 18.29
N ALA A 290 12.13 15.49 18.85
CA ALA A 290 13.31 14.62 18.90
C ALA A 290 13.78 14.21 17.50
N TYR A 291 12.83 13.87 16.63
CA TYR A 291 13.07 13.57 15.22
C TYR A 291 13.72 14.75 14.51
N HIS A 292 13.10 15.93 14.54
CA HIS A 292 13.59 17.13 13.85
C HIS A 292 14.99 17.51 14.30
N GLY A 293 15.26 17.51 15.61
CA GLY A 293 16.56 17.92 16.15
C GLY A 293 17.74 17.06 15.66
N ILE A 294 17.56 15.74 15.50
CA ILE A 294 18.61 14.86 14.98
C ILE A 294 18.60 14.82 13.45
N HIS A 295 17.42 14.72 12.84
CA HIS A 295 17.26 14.59 11.40
C HIS A 295 17.80 15.82 10.65
N ASN A 296 17.56 17.02 11.18
CA ASN A 296 18.03 18.27 10.57
C ASN A 296 19.52 18.55 10.82
N GLY A 297 20.14 17.79 11.72
CA GLY A 297 21.55 17.98 12.08
C GLY A 297 21.78 19.16 13.02
N ASP A 298 20.82 19.49 13.88
CA ASP A 298 20.88 20.66 14.76
C ASP A 298 22.02 20.50 15.77
N ALA A 299 23.09 21.27 15.60
CA ALA A 299 24.31 21.11 16.39
C ALA A 299 24.06 21.29 17.91
N GLY A 300 23.19 22.24 18.28
CA GLY A 300 22.79 22.46 19.68
C GLY A 300 22.05 21.27 20.27
N PHE A 301 21.05 20.75 19.54
CA PHE A 301 20.25 19.61 19.99
C PHE A 301 21.09 18.33 20.10
N ILE A 302 21.92 18.05 19.09
CA ILE A 302 22.85 16.91 19.09
C ILE A 302 23.81 16.99 20.28
N ALA A 303 24.35 18.18 20.58
CA ALA A 303 25.23 18.36 21.73
C ALA A 303 24.49 18.12 23.06
N ALA A 304 23.27 18.61 23.20
CA ALA A 304 22.43 18.39 24.38
C ALA A 304 22.11 16.90 24.57
N VAL A 305 21.67 16.20 23.51
CA VAL A 305 21.33 14.77 23.55
C VAL A 305 22.55 13.92 23.94
N ARG A 306 23.74 14.28 23.43
CA ARG A 306 24.99 13.61 23.82
C ARG A 306 25.31 13.80 25.30
N ALA A 307 25.07 14.99 25.85
CA ALA A 307 25.37 15.32 27.23
C ALA A 307 24.36 14.74 28.24
N ASP A 308 23.17 14.32 27.79
CA ASP A 308 22.07 13.88 28.66
C ASP A 308 21.79 12.35 28.56
N PRO A 309 22.47 11.52 29.38
CA PRO A 309 22.17 10.08 29.42
C PRO A 309 20.77 9.77 30.00
N GLY A 310 20.19 10.67 30.80
CA GLY A 310 18.86 10.49 31.37
C GLY A 310 17.76 10.56 30.30
N TYR A 311 17.86 11.53 29.39
CA TYR A 311 16.99 11.62 28.22
C TYR A 311 17.06 10.36 27.35
N ARG A 312 18.28 9.88 27.05
CA ARG A 312 18.47 8.66 26.24
C ARG A 312 17.89 7.41 26.92
N ALA A 313 18.05 7.30 28.24
CA ALA A 313 17.47 6.21 29.02
C ALA A 313 15.94 6.27 29.05
N ALA A 314 15.34 7.46 29.18
CA ALA A 314 13.89 7.63 29.15
C ALA A 314 13.29 7.24 27.79
N LEU A 315 13.93 7.62 26.69
CA LEU A 315 13.51 7.25 25.35
C LEU A 315 13.58 5.73 25.14
N LYS A 316 14.65 5.08 25.63
CA LYS A 316 14.76 3.61 25.63
C LYS A 316 13.65 2.95 26.46
N ALA A 317 13.39 3.48 27.65
CA ALA A 317 12.39 2.93 28.58
C ALA A 317 10.97 3.03 28.01
N PHE A 318 10.67 4.07 27.23
CA PHE A 318 9.36 4.27 26.61
C PHE A 318 8.93 3.08 25.74
N VAL A 319 9.88 2.41 25.07
CA VAL A 319 9.60 1.18 24.28
C VAL A 319 9.00 0.07 25.14
N GLY A 320 9.29 0.06 26.46
CA GLY A 320 8.76 -0.93 27.41
C GLY A 320 7.39 -0.59 28.01
N TYR A 321 6.75 0.51 27.61
CA TYR A 321 5.43 0.92 28.12
C TYR A 321 4.30 0.14 27.46
N ARG A 322 4.27 -1.18 27.69
CA ARG A 322 3.40 -2.16 27.03
C ARG A 322 1.90 -1.86 27.11
N HIS A 323 1.45 -1.08 28.09
CA HIS A 323 0.05 -0.67 28.20
C HIS A 323 -0.37 0.30 27.07
N LEU A 324 0.60 0.88 26.34
CA LEU A 324 0.36 1.69 25.15
C LEU A 324 0.16 0.85 23.88
N ASP A 325 0.26 -0.48 23.95
CA ASP A 325 0.01 -1.37 22.81
C ASP A 325 -1.50 -1.54 22.59
N THR A 326 -2.13 -0.44 22.16
CA THR A 326 -3.54 -0.35 21.82
C THR A 326 -3.67 0.33 20.46
N PRO A 327 -4.79 0.14 19.73
CA PRO A 327 -5.00 0.80 18.44
C PRO A 327 -4.84 2.33 18.49
N ALA A 328 -5.11 2.96 19.63
CA ALA A 328 -5.03 4.42 19.80
C ALA A 328 -3.60 4.93 20.10
N THR A 329 -2.70 4.08 20.63
CA THR A 329 -1.41 4.52 21.18
C THR A 329 -0.20 3.73 20.70
N SER A 330 -0.38 2.62 19.97
CA SER A 330 0.71 1.77 19.50
C SER A 330 1.67 2.50 18.56
N GLY A 331 1.20 3.50 17.83
CA GLY A 331 2.03 4.42 17.04
C GLY A 331 3.10 5.15 17.87
N LEU A 332 2.83 5.44 19.16
CA LEU A 332 3.82 6.06 20.05
C LEU A 332 4.95 5.10 20.41
N LEU A 333 4.66 3.81 20.60
CA LEU A 333 5.67 2.78 20.85
C LEU A 333 6.57 2.60 19.62
N ARG A 334 5.95 2.53 18.45
CA ARG A 334 6.64 2.47 17.16
C ARG A 334 7.62 3.63 17.00
N ASN A 335 7.15 4.86 17.20
CA ASN A 335 7.97 6.06 17.09
C ASN A 335 9.11 6.07 18.12
N ALA A 336 8.87 5.60 19.34
CA ALA A 336 9.92 5.53 20.36
C ALA A 336 11.09 4.61 19.96
N VAL A 337 10.81 3.47 19.30
CA VAL A 337 11.87 2.63 18.72
C VAL A 337 12.65 3.39 17.66
N TYR A 338 11.95 4.11 16.77
CA TYR A 338 12.58 4.93 15.73
C TYR A 338 13.48 6.01 16.32
N GLU A 339 13.00 6.76 17.29
CA GLU A 339 13.76 7.85 17.89
C GLU A 339 14.92 7.34 18.75
N TYR A 340 14.76 6.21 19.45
CA TYR A 340 15.89 5.57 20.14
C TYR A 340 16.96 5.11 19.14
N GLY A 341 16.56 4.46 18.04
CA GLY A 341 17.47 4.05 16.98
C GLY A 341 18.18 5.23 16.33
N ARG A 342 17.50 6.36 16.14
CA ARG A 342 18.04 7.59 15.54
C ARG A 342 19.19 8.21 16.35
N LEU A 343 19.23 8.01 17.66
CA LEU A 343 20.37 8.42 18.50
C LEU A 343 21.71 7.91 17.94
N GLY A 344 21.73 6.73 17.32
CA GLY A 344 22.93 6.13 16.74
C GLY A 344 23.47 6.87 15.51
N ARG A 345 22.71 7.81 14.93
CA ARG A 345 23.20 8.73 13.89
C ARG A 345 24.16 9.77 14.45
N ILE A 346 24.16 9.99 15.77
CA ILE A 346 25.17 10.82 16.45
C ILE A 346 26.42 9.94 16.63
N PRO A 347 27.57 10.24 15.99
CA PRO A 347 28.71 9.31 15.95
C PRO A 347 29.24 8.89 17.33
N ALA A 348 29.12 9.76 18.33
CA ALA A 348 29.53 9.47 19.70
C ALA A 348 28.60 8.49 20.44
N LEU A 349 27.37 8.27 19.94
CA LEU A 349 26.35 7.42 20.55
C LEU A 349 26.10 6.13 19.78
N THR A 350 26.61 5.97 18.55
CA THR A 350 26.37 4.79 17.70
C THR A 350 26.59 3.47 18.45
N ALA A 351 27.70 3.31 19.16
CA ALA A 351 27.99 2.08 19.91
C ALA A 351 27.02 1.84 21.08
N GLU A 352 26.65 2.90 21.82
CA GLU A 352 25.67 2.85 22.92
C GLU A 352 24.29 2.45 22.39
N THR A 353 23.84 3.12 21.32
CA THR A 353 22.54 2.88 20.69
C THR A 353 22.46 1.47 20.11
N THR A 354 23.44 1.01 19.32
CA THR A 354 23.45 -0.35 18.75
C THR A 354 23.43 -1.42 19.83
N ALA A 355 24.20 -1.25 20.93
CA ALA A 355 24.15 -2.20 22.05
C ALA A 355 22.77 -2.23 22.71
N GLY A 356 22.16 -1.06 22.91
CA GLY A 356 20.83 -0.98 23.51
C GLY A 356 19.71 -1.47 22.58
N LEU A 357 19.84 -1.32 21.26
CA LEU A 357 18.98 -1.95 20.26
C LEU A 357 19.08 -3.47 20.35
N GLY A 358 20.29 -4.01 20.56
CA GLY A 358 20.47 -5.44 20.82
C GLY A 358 19.70 -5.93 22.06
N THR A 359 19.64 -5.13 23.13
CA THR A 359 18.78 -5.45 24.29
C THR A 359 17.31 -5.37 23.93
N LEU A 360 16.90 -4.26 23.27
CA LEU A 360 15.52 -4.06 22.86
C LEU A 360 15.03 -5.14 21.89
N LEU A 361 15.90 -5.77 21.10
CA LEU A 361 15.52 -6.86 20.22
C LEU A 361 15.00 -8.05 21.03
N THR A 362 15.73 -8.45 22.07
CA THR A 362 15.31 -9.53 22.99
C THR A 362 14.07 -9.13 23.78
N ASP A 363 14.01 -7.88 24.25
CA ASP A 363 12.89 -7.39 25.03
C ASP A 363 11.59 -7.35 24.20
N THR A 364 11.63 -6.76 23.01
CA THR A 364 10.47 -6.66 22.11
C THR A 364 10.02 -8.03 21.60
N GLU A 365 10.94 -8.98 21.39
CA GLU A 365 10.58 -10.37 21.08
C GLU A 365 9.78 -10.99 22.24
N GLY A 366 10.22 -10.79 23.48
CA GLY A 366 9.54 -11.31 24.66
C GLY A 366 8.23 -10.59 25.00
N TRP A 367 8.09 -9.32 24.66
CA TRP A 367 6.91 -8.51 24.99
C TRP A 367 5.82 -8.57 23.92
N TYR A 368 6.21 -8.50 22.65
CA TYR A 368 5.31 -8.31 21.51
C TYR A 368 5.38 -9.49 20.53
N GLY A 369 6.38 -10.37 20.65
CA GLY A 369 6.64 -11.46 19.73
C GLY A 369 7.63 -11.07 18.62
N ARG A 370 8.31 -12.09 18.09
CA ARG A 370 9.19 -11.94 16.92
C ARG A 370 8.37 -11.48 15.71
N PHE A 371 8.93 -10.61 14.88
CA PHE A 371 8.29 -9.95 13.73
C PHE A 371 7.14 -8.98 14.03
N SER A 372 6.82 -8.75 15.31
CA SER A 372 5.95 -7.62 15.68
C SER A 372 6.53 -6.29 15.21
N VAL A 373 5.68 -5.28 15.01
CA VAL A 373 6.12 -3.94 14.56
C VAL A 373 7.26 -3.37 15.43
N PRO A 374 7.21 -3.39 16.77
CA PRO A 374 8.33 -2.94 17.59
C PRO A 374 9.62 -3.74 17.37
N TRP A 375 9.52 -5.08 17.27
CA TRP A 375 10.67 -5.95 17.02
C TRP A 375 11.29 -5.69 15.64
N SER A 376 10.45 -5.58 14.61
CA SER A 376 10.85 -5.34 13.22
C SER A 376 11.56 -3.98 13.08
N ASN A 377 11.10 -2.95 13.79
CA ASN A 377 11.78 -1.65 13.82
C ASN A 377 13.16 -1.72 14.49
N VAL A 378 13.31 -2.51 15.56
CA VAL A 378 14.63 -2.72 16.17
C VAL A 378 15.56 -3.44 15.20
N ALA A 379 15.09 -4.50 14.56
CA ALA A 379 15.84 -5.25 13.57
C ALA A 379 16.27 -4.37 12.38
N HIS A 380 15.38 -3.49 11.89
CA HIS A 380 15.69 -2.49 10.86
C HIS A 380 16.84 -1.57 11.27
N TRP A 381 16.85 -1.05 12.51
CA TRP A 381 17.98 -0.24 12.97
C TRP A 381 19.28 -1.04 13.13
N LEU A 382 19.19 -2.28 13.59
CA LEU A 382 20.35 -3.16 13.66
C LEU A 382 20.93 -3.43 12.27
N GLU A 383 20.10 -3.58 11.25
CA GLU A 383 20.52 -3.67 9.84
C GLU A 383 21.14 -2.36 9.34
N THR A 384 20.49 -1.22 9.61
CA THR A 384 20.99 0.13 9.28
C THR A 384 22.40 0.36 9.82
N TYR A 385 22.70 -0.13 11.03
CA TYR A 385 24.03 -0.04 11.66
C TYR A 385 24.96 -1.22 11.34
N GLY A 386 24.65 -2.03 10.32
CA GLY A 386 25.49 -3.14 9.87
C GLY A 386 25.66 -4.26 10.90
N SER A 387 24.75 -4.36 11.86
CA SER A 387 24.79 -5.29 12.99
C SER A 387 23.78 -6.44 12.88
N CYS A 388 22.97 -6.51 11.82
CA CYS A 388 21.94 -7.55 11.67
C CYS A 388 22.50 -8.98 11.79
N HIS A 389 23.69 -9.28 11.24
CA HIS A 389 24.31 -10.61 11.30
C HIS A 389 24.65 -11.02 12.73
N ARG A 390 25.08 -10.04 13.56
CA ARG A 390 25.39 -10.28 14.97
C ARG A 390 24.16 -10.74 15.75
N TYR A 391 22.99 -10.27 15.35
CA TYR A 391 21.72 -10.53 16.02
C TYR A 391 20.82 -11.51 15.24
N ALA A 392 21.27 -12.06 14.11
CA ALA A 392 20.52 -12.96 13.24
C ALA A 392 19.17 -12.40 12.75
N VAL A 393 19.17 -11.13 12.35
CA VAL A 393 17.97 -10.39 11.87
C VAL A 393 18.15 -9.72 10.52
N CYS A 394 19.09 -10.18 9.68
CA CYS A 394 19.25 -9.60 8.34
C CYS A 394 18.02 -9.94 7.49
N ARG A 395 17.45 -8.95 6.80
CA ARG A 395 16.27 -9.17 5.95
C ARG A 395 16.53 -10.22 4.88
N ALA A 396 17.71 -10.17 4.26
CA ALA A 396 18.11 -11.13 3.22
C ALA A 396 18.10 -12.59 3.71
N ASP A 397 18.50 -12.85 4.95
CA ASP A 397 18.49 -14.21 5.53
C ASP A 397 17.06 -14.70 5.77
N VAL A 398 16.17 -13.81 6.22
CA VAL A 398 14.74 -14.12 6.39
C VAL A 398 14.06 -14.31 5.04
N GLU A 399 14.35 -13.47 4.05
CA GLU A 399 13.82 -13.60 2.70
C GLU A 399 14.22 -14.94 2.07
N ALA A 400 15.49 -15.34 2.18
CA ALA A 400 15.98 -16.63 1.68
C ALA A 400 15.36 -17.83 2.41
N LEU A 401 14.97 -17.67 3.69
CA LEU A 401 14.25 -18.68 4.44
C LEU A 401 12.80 -18.83 3.97
N VAL A 402 12.12 -17.70 3.72
CA VAL A 402 10.72 -17.65 3.31
C VAL A 402 10.54 -18.06 1.84
N PHE A 403 11.49 -17.67 0.99
CA PHE A 403 11.49 -17.91 -0.45
C PHE A 403 12.75 -18.68 -0.91
N PRO A 404 12.89 -19.96 -0.52
CA PRO A 404 14.09 -20.74 -0.80
C PRO A 404 14.23 -21.16 -2.28
N THR A 405 13.15 -21.08 -3.06
CA THR A 405 13.11 -21.53 -4.45
C THR A 405 12.65 -20.41 -5.37
N THR A 406 13.32 -20.27 -6.52
CA THR A 406 12.91 -19.39 -7.61
C THR A 406 12.56 -20.22 -8.84
N TYR A 407 11.34 -20.06 -9.34
CA TYR A 407 10.90 -20.59 -10.63
C TYR A 407 10.93 -19.48 -11.68
N THR A 408 11.58 -19.74 -12.80
CA THR A 408 11.78 -18.74 -13.86
C THR A 408 11.10 -19.19 -15.15
N TYR A 409 10.36 -18.27 -15.76
CA TYR A 409 9.62 -18.47 -17.01
C TYR A 409 9.91 -17.33 -18.00
N ASP A 410 9.59 -17.57 -19.27
CA ASP A 410 9.67 -16.58 -20.35
C ASP A 410 11.03 -15.87 -20.41
N LEU A 411 12.13 -16.63 -20.47
CA LEU A 411 13.49 -16.09 -20.50
C LEU A 411 13.89 -15.20 -19.30
N GLY A 412 13.16 -15.26 -18.19
CA GLY A 412 13.42 -14.42 -17.01
C GLY A 412 12.47 -13.25 -16.85
N ASP A 413 11.52 -13.07 -17.78
CA ASP A 413 10.51 -12.01 -17.70
C ASP A 413 9.50 -12.28 -16.57
N ILE A 414 9.37 -13.52 -16.09
CA ILE A 414 8.58 -13.87 -14.91
C ILE A 414 9.41 -14.72 -13.95
N GLU A 415 9.50 -14.30 -12.69
CA GLU A 415 10.09 -15.07 -11.60
C GLU A 415 9.12 -15.23 -10.44
N VAL A 416 8.95 -16.46 -9.96
CA VAL A 416 8.16 -16.77 -8.77
C VAL A 416 9.08 -17.29 -7.67
N HIS A 417 9.13 -16.56 -6.57
CA HIS A 417 9.92 -16.85 -5.40
C HIS A 417 9.00 -17.37 -4.31
N THR A 418 9.21 -18.62 -3.90
CA THR A 418 8.29 -19.35 -3.02
C THR A 418 8.96 -20.56 -2.36
N SER A 419 8.32 -21.12 -1.34
CA SER A 419 8.63 -22.46 -0.81
C SER A 419 7.63 -23.53 -1.28
N LEU A 420 6.62 -23.14 -2.08
CA LEU A 420 5.64 -24.06 -2.68
C LEU A 420 6.27 -24.90 -3.80
N ASP A 421 5.59 -26.01 -4.14
CA ASP A 421 6.02 -26.88 -5.22
C ASP A 421 5.82 -26.27 -6.62
N SER A 422 6.54 -26.83 -7.60
CA SER A 422 6.50 -26.35 -8.98
C SER A 422 5.13 -26.56 -9.63
N ALA A 423 4.36 -27.58 -9.23
CA ALA A 423 3.07 -27.87 -9.84
C ALA A 423 2.07 -26.74 -9.56
N THR A 424 2.09 -26.20 -8.34
CA THR A 424 1.30 -25.03 -7.93
C THR A 424 1.70 -23.81 -8.76
N VAL A 425 3.00 -23.53 -8.87
CA VAL A 425 3.50 -22.36 -9.60
C VAL A 425 3.24 -22.47 -11.11
N GLU A 426 3.40 -23.66 -11.69
CA GLU A 426 3.10 -23.93 -13.10
C GLU A 426 1.62 -23.68 -13.42
N GLN A 427 0.69 -24.08 -12.54
CA GLN A 427 -0.74 -23.78 -12.74
C GLN A 427 -0.98 -22.26 -12.85
N LEU A 428 -0.39 -21.47 -11.95
CA LEU A 428 -0.49 -20.00 -11.97
C LEU A 428 0.16 -19.40 -13.22
N TYR A 429 1.30 -19.94 -13.64
CA TYR A 429 1.94 -19.54 -14.88
C TYR A 429 1.01 -19.75 -16.09
N TYR A 430 0.34 -20.90 -16.21
CA TYR A 430 -0.64 -21.12 -17.29
C TYR A 430 -1.91 -20.27 -17.15
N ALA A 431 -2.35 -19.97 -15.93
CA ALA A 431 -3.41 -19.00 -15.66
C ALA A 431 -3.04 -17.60 -16.19
N SER A 432 -1.80 -17.15 -15.97
CA SER A 432 -1.29 -15.87 -16.51
C SER A 432 -1.42 -15.80 -18.02
N LYS A 433 -1.21 -16.91 -18.74
CA LYS A 433 -1.30 -16.95 -20.21
C LYS A 433 -2.73 -16.78 -20.70
N GLN A 434 -3.71 -17.33 -19.98
CA GLN A 434 -5.11 -17.10 -20.31
C GLN A 434 -5.49 -15.63 -20.11
N VAL A 435 -5.09 -15.03 -18.97
CA VAL A 435 -5.33 -13.60 -18.69
C VAL A 435 -4.67 -12.71 -19.72
N LYS A 436 -3.38 -12.92 -20.00
CA LYS A 436 -2.60 -12.14 -20.98
C LYS A 436 -3.26 -12.10 -22.36
N GLU A 437 -3.70 -13.25 -22.86
CA GLU A 437 -4.25 -13.32 -24.22
C GLU A 437 -5.66 -12.71 -24.30
N GLN A 438 -6.49 -12.83 -23.25
CA GLN A 438 -7.78 -12.11 -23.20
C GLN A 438 -7.59 -10.60 -23.01
N PHE A 439 -6.59 -10.17 -22.24
CA PHE A 439 -6.19 -8.78 -22.13
C PHE A 439 -5.79 -8.20 -23.50
N PHE A 440 -4.92 -8.87 -24.25
CA PHE A 440 -4.53 -8.41 -25.59
C PHE A 440 -5.68 -8.43 -26.61
N ARG A 441 -6.68 -9.31 -26.47
CA ARG A 441 -7.92 -9.22 -27.26
C ARG A 441 -8.73 -7.97 -26.92
N THR A 442 -8.68 -7.52 -25.67
CA THR A 442 -9.43 -6.35 -25.19
C THR A 442 -8.73 -5.04 -25.60
N VAL A 443 -7.42 -4.95 -25.38
CA VAL A 443 -6.60 -3.77 -25.72
C VAL A 443 -6.27 -3.69 -27.22
N GLY A 444 -6.36 -4.81 -27.94
CA GLY A 444 -6.13 -4.87 -29.39
C GLY A 444 -4.65 -4.84 -29.81
N THR A 445 -3.72 -4.85 -28.86
CA THR A 445 -2.27 -4.88 -29.14
C THR A 445 -1.49 -5.59 -28.04
N ASP A 446 -0.37 -6.21 -28.43
CA ASP A 446 0.61 -6.85 -27.54
C ASP A 446 1.86 -5.97 -27.29
N GLN A 447 1.78 -4.68 -27.62
CA GLN A 447 2.91 -3.75 -27.51
C GLN A 447 2.78 -2.96 -26.21
N PRO A 448 3.82 -3.00 -25.34
CA PRO A 448 3.83 -2.20 -24.12
C PRO A 448 3.79 -0.71 -24.46
N LEU A 449 3.43 0.11 -23.47
CA LEU A 449 3.50 1.55 -23.62
C LEU A 449 4.95 1.99 -23.89
N ALA A 450 5.10 3.06 -24.67
CA ALA A 450 6.42 3.60 -24.96
C ALA A 450 7.07 4.12 -23.66
N GLY A 451 8.24 3.59 -23.31
CA GLY A 451 8.99 4.00 -22.13
C GLY A 451 8.65 3.24 -20.84
N ASP A 452 7.79 2.21 -20.91
CA ASP A 452 7.51 1.33 -19.77
C ASP A 452 8.80 0.68 -19.22
N PRO A 453 9.11 0.82 -17.92
CA PRO A 453 10.32 0.25 -17.32
C PRO A 453 10.15 -1.21 -16.84
N ASN A 454 8.92 -1.74 -16.82
CA ASN A 454 8.55 -2.95 -16.09
C ASN A 454 8.71 -4.23 -16.91
N HIS A 455 9.94 -4.53 -17.32
CA HIS A 455 10.27 -5.66 -18.22
C HIS A 455 10.21 -7.04 -17.57
N LYS A 456 10.30 -7.12 -16.23
CA LYS A 456 10.32 -8.37 -15.48
C LYS A 456 9.33 -8.32 -14.34
N LEU A 457 8.42 -9.29 -14.28
CA LEU A 457 7.50 -9.50 -13.17
C LEU A 457 8.16 -10.40 -12.12
N THR A 458 8.32 -9.88 -10.91
CA THR A 458 8.75 -10.67 -9.74
C THR A 458 7.53 -11.01 -8.90
N ILE A 459 7.40 -12.26 -8.47
CA ILE A 459 6.27 -12.73 -7.67
C ILE A 459 6.81 -13.29 -6.36
N ARG A 460 6.41 -12.71 -5.24
CA ARG A 460 6.66 -13.19 -3.88
C ARG A 460 5.43 -13.96 -3.40
N LEU A 461 5.46 -15.28 -3.57
CA LEU A 461 4.34 -16.16 -3.23
C LEU A 461 4.62 -16.88 -1.90
N TYR A 462 3.99 -16.37 -0.84
CA TYR A 462 4.07 -16.95 0.50
C TYR A 462 3.35 -18.31 0.56
N ALA A 463 3.88 -19.22 1.38
CA ALA A 463 3.33 -20.57 1.52
C ALA A 463 1.99 -20.61 2.28
N SER A 464 1.72 -19.55 3.05
CA SER A 464 0.51 -19.43 3.85
C SER A 464 0.19 -17.97 4.16
N MET A 465 -1.06 -17.72 4.53
CA MET A 465 -1.52 -16.43 5.08
C MET A 465 -0.72 -16.04 6.34
N ALA A 466 -0.38 -17.02 7.19
CA ALA A 466 0.40 -16.78 8.40
C ALA A 466 1.81 -16.27 8.08
N ASP A 467 2.47 -16.83 7.05
CA ASP A 467 3.78 -16.36 6.61
C ASP A 467 3.68 -14.94 6.02
N TYR A 468 2.63 -14.65 5.25
CA TYR A 468 2.39 -13.31 4.71
C TYR A 468 2.30 -12.27 5.83
N HIS A 469 1.42 -12.48 6.81
CA HIS A 469 1.28 -11.59 7.97
C HIS A 469 2.56 -11.49 8.81
N THR A 470 3.30 -12.59 8.93
CA THR A 470 4.50 -12.61 9.78
C THR A 470 5.66 -11.86 9.13
N TYR A 471 5.88 -12.01 7.82
CA TYR A 471 7.13 -11.58 7.20
C TYR A 471 7.00 -10.40 6.23
N GLN A 472 5.84 -10.14 5.62
CA GLN A 472 5.68 -9.11 4.57
C GLN A 472 6.13 -7.73 5.03
N THR A 473 5.59 -7.23 6.15
CA THR A 473 5.93 -5.90 6.68
C THR A 473 7.40 -5.83 7.09
N PHE A 474 7.95 -6.90 7.68
CA PHE A 474 9.38 -6.94 8.03
C PHE A 474 10.29 -6.90 6.80
N LEU A 475 9.97 -7.67 5.76
CA LEU A 475 10.81 -7.78 4.57
C LEU A 475 10.70 -6.54 3.67
N TYR A 476 9.49 -6.04 3.46
CA TYR A 476 9.19 -5.06 2.40
C TYR A 476 8.57 -3.75 2.90
N ASP A 477 8.27 -3.61 4.19
CA ASP A 477 7.53 -2.47 4.74
C ASP A 477 6.15 -2.24 4.10
N LEU A 478 5.54 -3.34 3.66
CA LEU A 478 4.21 -3.34 3.03
C LEU A 478 3.16 -3.87 4.01
N ASP A 479 1.95 -3.33 3.91
CA ASP A 479 0.83 -3.75 4.73
C ASP A 479 0.34 -5.15 4.34
N THR A 480 -0.26 -5.83 5.31
CA THR A 480 -0.87 -7.14 5.13
C THR A 480 -2.36 -7.05 5.36
N ASP A 481 -3.04 -5.93 5.05
CA ASP A 481 -4.51 -5.82 5.03
C ASP A 481 -5.16 -5.98 3.63
N ASN A 482 -4.76 -7.04 2.90
CA ASN A 482 -5.20 -7.36 1.53
C ASN A 482 -4.97 -8.85 1.14
N GLY A 483 -5.72 -9.41 0.19
CA GLY A 483 -5.44 -10.76 -0.34
C GLY A 483 -4.07 -10.89 -1.05
N GLY A 484 -3.55 -9.77 -1.54
CA GLY A 484 -2.33 -9.62 -2.32
C GLY A 484 -2.19 -8.16 -2.76
N MET A 485 -1.05 -7.84 -3.38
CA MET A 485 -0.81 -6.53 -3.95
C MET A 485 0.22 -6.57 -5.07
N TYR A 486 0.05 -5.70 -6.06
CA TYR A 486 1.04 -5.41 -7.07
C TYR A 486 1.66 -4.03 -6.83
N ILE A 487 2.99 -4.01 -6.68
CA ILE A 487 3.78 -2.77 -6.63
C ILE A 487 4.39 -2.56 -8.01
N GLU A 488 3.93 -1.50 -8.69
CA GLU A 488 4.38 -1.22 -10.06
C GLU A 488 5.86 -0.83 -10.10
N GLU A 489 6.34 -0.06 -9.13
CA GLU A 489 7.77 0.22 -9.02
C GLU A 489 8.54 -1.08 -8.73
N GLY A 490 9.33 -1.53 -9.71
CA GLY A 490 10.03 -2.81 -9.63
C GLY A 490 9.16 -4.02 -9.98
N ALA A 491 7.93 -3.80 -10.47
CA ALA A 491 7.00 -4.82 -10.99
C ALA A 491 6.95 -6.07 -10.12
N THR A 492 6.64 -5.89 -8.84
CA THR A 492 6.61 -6.98 -7.86
C THR A 492 5.22 -7.23 -7.31
N PHE A 493 4.78 -8.48 -7.45
CA PHE A 493 3.52 -8.99 -6.97
C PHE A 493 3.73 -9.79 -5.68
N TYR A 494 2.93 -9.53 -4.66
CA TYR A 494 2.95 -10.22 -3.37
C TYR A 494 1.60 -10.91 -3.11
N THR A 495 1.63 -12.19 -2.75
CA THR A 495 0.41 -12.91 -2.32
C THR A 495 0.74 -14.17 -1.54
N TYR A 496 -0.27 -14.88 -1.05
CA TYR A 496 -0.13 -16.13 -0.31
C TYR A 496 -1.03 -17.25 -0.80
N GLN A 497 -0.52 -18.48 -0.66
CA GLN A 497 -1.34 -19.69 -0.73
C GLN A 497 -2.32 -19.75 0.43
N ARG A 498 -3.54 -20.21 0.13
CA ARG A 498 -4.72 -20.07 0.99
C ARG A 498 -5.59 -21.31 0.95
N VAL A 499 -6.28 -21.58 2.06
CA VAL A 499 -7.31 -22.61 2.15
C VAL A 499 -8.68 -21.95 2.12
N VAL A 500 -9.45 -22.17 1.05
CA VAL A 500 -10.82 -21.67 0.93
C VAL A 500 -11.80 -22.62 1.65
N PRO A 501 -12.76 -22.12 2.46
CA PRO A 501 -13.00 -20.72 2.77
C PRO A 501 -12.16 -20.17 3.95
N ARG A 502 -11.48 -21.02 4.73
CA ARG A 502 -10.86 -20.67 6.03
C ARG A 502 -10.00 -19.38 6.00
N ASP A 503 -9.13 -19.24 5.01
CA ASP A 503 -8.18 -18.14 4.92
C ASP A 503 -8.70 -17.01 4.03
N SER A 504 -9.60 -17.31 3.08
CA SER A 504 -10.09 -16.40 2.03
C SER A 504 -11.35 -16.98 1.36
N LEU A 505 -12.23 -16.14 0.78
CA LEU A 505 -13.29 -16.62 -0.12
C LEU A 505 -12.79 -16.86 -1.55
N LEU A 506 -11.64 -16.29 -1.93
CA LEU A 506 -11.04 -16.44 -3.26
C LEU A 506 -9.98 -17.54 -3.27
N GLN A 507 -9.90 -18.29 -4.37
CA GLN A 507 -8.79 -19.22 -4.61
C GLN A 507 -7.48 -18.46 -4.89
N LEU A 508 -6.32 -19.09 -4.65
CA LEU A 508 -5.01 -18.51 -4.99
C LEU A 508 -4.95 -18.11 -6.47
N GLU A 509 -5.46 -18.96 -7.37
CA GLU A 509 -5.46 -18.65 -8.80
C GLU A 509 -6.34 -17.43 -9.14
N GLU A 510 -7.48 -17.25 -8.47
CA GLU A 510 -8.34 -16.08 -8.72
C GLU A 510 -7.60 -14.79 -8.44
N LEU A 511 -6.98 -14.70 -7.26
CA LEU A 511 -6.27 -13.49 -6.86
C LEU A 511 -4.98 -13.31 -7.65
N PHE A 512 -4.26 -14.40 -7.96
CA PHE A 512 -3.12 -14.33 -8.88
C PHE A 512 -3.51 -13.70 -10.22
N ARG A 513 -4.67 -14.09 -10.79
CA ARG A 513 -5.13 -13.55 -12.07
C ARG A 513 -5.55 -12.07 -11.95
N HIS A 514 -6.15 -11.70 -10.82
CA HIS A 514 -6.47 -10.31 -10.49
C HIS A 514 -5.19 -9.45 -10.48
N GLU A 515 -4.20 -9.84 -9.69
CA GLU A 515 -2.95 -9.08 -9.52
C GLU A 515 -2.07 -9.08 -10.78
N TYR A 516 -2.10 -10.18 -11.54
CA TYR A 516 -1.46 -10.21 -12.85
C TYR A 516 -2.10 -9.22 -13.84
N THR A 517 -3.39 -8.89 -13.67
CA THR A 517 -4.05 -7.86 -14.48
C THR A 517 -3.54 -6.47 -14.12
N HIS A 518 -3.28 -6.17 -12.84
CA HIS A 518 -2.64 -4.90 -12.43
C HIS A 518 -1.28 -4.73 -13.10
N TYR A 519 -0.46 -5.79 -13.16
CA TYR A 519 0.79 -5.79 -13.93
C TYR A 519 0.56 -5.48 -15.42
N LEU A 520 -0.45 -6.09 -16.05
CA LEU A 520 -0.77 -5.81 -17.45
C LEU A 520 -1.26 -4.36 -17.66
N ASN A 521 -2.06 -3.83 -16.74
CA ASN A 521 -2.54 -2.44 -16.82
C ASN A 521 -1.39 -1.44 -16.74
N GLY A 522 -0.47 -1.58 -15.78
CA GLY A 522 0.70 -0.69 -15.67
C GLY A 522 1.59 -0.74 -16.91
N ARG A 523 1.82 -1.94 -17.44
CA ARG A 523 2.70 -2.13 -18.61
C ARG A 523 2.09 -1.72 -19.96
N TYR A 524 0.78 -1.93 -20.15
CA TYR A 524 0.14 -1.86 -21.46
C TYR A 524 -1.02 -0.85 -21.54
N ALA A 525 -1.52 -0.29 -20.44
CA ALA A 525 -2.74 0.54 -20.45
C ALA A 525 -2.50 1.97 -19.99
N VAL A 526 -1.96 2.17 -18.78
CA VAL A 526 -1.88 3.48 -18.14
C VAL A 526 -0.46 4.05 -18.23
N PRO A 527 -0.23 5.22 -18.84
CA PRO A 527 1.09 5.82 -18.90
C PRO A 527 1.48 6.45 -17.55
N GLY A 528 2.75 6.30 -17.17
CA GLY A 528 3.29 6.78 -15.90
C GLY A 528 3.49 5.65 -14.92
N SER A 529 3.37 5.94 -13.63
CA SER A 529 3.42 4.94 -12.56
C SER A 529 2.17 5.07 -11.68
N PHE A 530 1.76 3.96 -11.11
CA PHE A 530 0.57 3.84 -10.28
C PHE A 530 0.61 4.84 -9.12
N GLY A 531 -0.49 5.55 -8.90
CA GLY A 531 -0.59 6.59 -7.89
C GLY A 531 -0.02 7.96 -8.31
N GLU A 532 0.59 8.08 -9.49
CA GLU A 532 1.24 9.32 -9.93
C GLU A 532 0.51 10.05 -11.07
N GLY A 533 0.47 11.37 -10.98
CA GLY A 533 0.02 12.23 -12.07
C GLY A 533 -1.50 12.24 -12.28
N PRO A 534 -1.96 12.73 -13.45
CA PRO A 534 -3.38 12.99 -13.70
C PRO A 534 -4.29 11.75 -13.67
N TRP A 535 -3.75 10.56 -13.95
CA TRP A 535 -4.57 9.33 -13.96
C TRP A 535 -5.06 8.93 -12.57
N TYR A 536 -4.27 9.19 -11.53
CA TYR A 536 -4.60 8.81 -10.16
C TYR A 536 -5.12 9.97 -9.31
N ALA A 537 -5.13 11.19 -9.85
CA ALA A 537 -5.77 12.33 -9.20
C ALA A 537 -7.27 12.09 -9.01
N ASP A 538 -7.79 12.40 -7.82
CA ASP A 538 -9.20 12.24 -7.45
C ASP A 538 -9.75 10.80 -7.56
N ASN A 539 -8.87 9.78 -7.49
CA ASN A 539 -9.21 8.35 -7.62
C ASN A 539 -9.89 7.97 -8.94
N ARG A 540 -9.51 8.65 -10.03
CA ARG A 540 -10.13 8.51 -11.36
C ARG A 540 -10.08 7.10 -11.94
N THR A 541 -8.99 6.36 -11.75
CA THR A 541 -8.85 5.00 -12.31
C THR A 541 -9.23 3.89 -11.36
N THR A 542 -9.57 4.16 -10.10
CA THR A 542 -9.78 3.12 -9.08
C THR A 542 -10.79 2.05 -9.51
N ALA A 543 -11.96 2.46 -10.03
CA ALA A 543 -12.96 1.52 -10.52
C ALA A 543 -12.45 0.72 -11.73
N PHE A 544 -11.68 1.35 -12.62
CA PHE A 544 -11.05 0.67 -13.76
C PHE A 544 -10.00 -0.34 -13.31
N ASP A 545 -9.06 0.05 -12.46
CA ASP A 545 -7.93 -0.78 -12.03
C ASP A 545 -8.47 -2.07 -11.40
N GLU A 546 -9.36 -1.92 -10.42
CA GLU A 546 -9.91 -3.03 -9.66
C GLU A 546 -10.98 -3.79 -10.43
N GLY A 547 -11.88 -3.08 -11.11
CA GLY A 547 -12.94 -3.72 -11.89
C GLY A 547 -12.41 -4.51 -13.09
N MET A 548 -11.38 -4.03 -13.78
CA MET A 548 -10.76 -4.78 -14.87
C MET A 548 -9.96 -5.96 -14.35
N ALA A 549 -9.28 -5.84 -13.21
CA ALA A 549 -8.62 -6.97 -12.55
C ALA A 549 -9.63 -8.06 -12.17
N GLU A 550 -10.78 -7.68 -11.62
CA GLU A 550 -11.84 -8.62 -11.27
C GLU A 550 -12.50 -9.29 -12.48
N TYR A 551 -12.68 -8.54 -13.58
CA TYR A 551 -13.17 -9.04 -14.86
C TYR A 551 -12.19 -10.02 -15.48
N LEU A 552 -10.94 -9.61 -15.72
CA LEU A 552 -9.92 -10.40 -16.40
C LEU A 552 -9.45 -11.61 -15.58
N ALA A 553 -9.66 -11.62 -14.26
CA ALA A 553 -9.54 -12.83 -13.44
C ALA A 553 -10.47 -13.96 -13.90
N GLY A 554 -11.54 -13.65 -14.65
CA GLY A 554 -12.42 -14.61 -15.31
C GLY A 554 -11.91 -15.19 -16.64
N SER A 555 -10.69 -14.86 -17.07
CA SER A 555 -10.17 -15.24 -18.39
C SER A 555 -10.06 -16.76 -18.58
N THR A 556 -10.52 -17.23 -19.73
CA THR A 556 -10.40 -18.64 -20.14
C THR A 556 -9.59 -18.76 -21.42
N ARG A 557 -9.20 -20.00 -21.76
CA ARG A 557 -8.50 -20.30 -23.00
C ARG A 557 -9.34 -19.98 -24.24
N ASP A 558 -10.54 -20.55 -24.32
CA ASP A 558 -11.36 -20.61 -25.54
C ASP A 558 -12.86 -20.29 -25.31
N GLN A 559 -13.19 -19.65 -24.19
CA GLN A 559 -14.58 -19.29 -23.86
C GLN A 559 -14.71 -17.81 -23.43
N GLY A 560 -13.76 -16.98 -23.84
CA GLY A 560 -13.66 -15.56 -23.47
C GLY A 560 -13.38 -15.36 -21.98
N VAL A 561 -13.91 -14.28 -21.44
CA VAL A 561 -13.84 -13.95 -20.01
C VAL A 561 -15.19 -14.26 -19.35
N LYS A 562 -15.18 -15.06 -18.29
CA LYS A 562 -16.39 -15.49 -17.56
C LYS A 562 -16.60 -14.63 -16.32
N LEU A 563 -17.85 -14.24 -16.07
CA LEU A 563 -18.23 -13.71 -14.77
C LEU A 563 -18.00 -14.78 -13.69
N ARG A 564 -17.25 -14.42 -12.64
CA ARG A 564 -16.95 -15.33 -11.54
C ARG A 564 -18.07 -15.39 -10.53
N LYS A 565 -18.31 -16.60 -10.00
CA LYS A 565 -19.29 -16.84 -8.93
C LYS A 565 -19.00 -16.03 -7.66
N SER A 566 -17.73 -15.81 -7.34
CA SER A 566 -17.26 -15.03 -6.19
C SER A 566 -17.83 -13.60 -6.19
N LEU A 567 -17.77 -12.90 -7.33
CA LEU A 567 -18.30 -11.54 -7.46
C LEU A 567 -19.80 -11.47 -7.20
N VAL A 568 -20.58 -12.36 -7.82
CA VAL A 568 -22.05 -12.39 -7.66
C VAL A 568 -22.45 -12.78 -6.23
N THR A 569 -21.68 -13.66 -5.59
CA THR A 569 -21.90 -14.02 -4.18
C THR A 569 -21.68 -12.81 -3.26
N LYS A 570 -20.63 -12.00 -3.52
CA LYS A 570 -20.41 -10.75 -2.77
C LYS A 570 -21.52 -9.74 -3.02
N VAL A 571 -21.99 -9.56 -4.26
CA VAL A 571 -23.15 -8.70 -4.57
C VAL A 571 -24.40 -9.14 -3.79
N ILE A 572 -24.67 -10.44 -3.70
CA ILE A 572 -25.81 -10.97 -2.92
C ILE A 572 -25.65 -10.65 -1.42
N SER A 573 -24.44 -10.85 -0.88
CA SER A 573 -24.15 -10.53 0.53
C SER A 573 -24.31 -9.04 0.82
N ASP A 574 -23.77 -8.19 -0.06
CA ASP A 574 -23.85 -6.73 0.04
C ASP A 574 -25.31 -6.24 0.03
N VAL A 575 -26.13 -6.75 -0.89
CA VAL A 575 -27.56 -6.41 -0.93
C VAL A 575 -28.28 -6.83 0.36
N ALA A 576 -27.92 -7.97 0.94
CA ALA A 576 -28.51 -8.44 2.19
C ALA A 576 -28.10 -7.56 3.39
N GLU A 577 -26.89 -7.02 3.38
CA GLU A 577 -26.34 -6.17 4.44
C GLU A 577 -26.83 -4.71 4.34
N TYR A 578 -26.78 -4.13 3.15
CA TYR A 578 -27.04 -2.70 2.92
C TYR A 578 -28.43 -2.39 2.36
N GLY A 579 -29.23 -3.41 2.04
CA GLY A 579 -30.62 -3.26 1.59
C GLY A 579 -30.81 -2.75 0.16
N GLY A 580 -29.72 -2.59 -0.60
CA GLY A 580 -29.75 -2.11 -1.98
C GLY A 580 -28.38 -2.12 -2.65
N ARG A 581 -28.37 -1.99 -3.99
CA ARG A 581 -27.17 -1.90 -4.81
C ARG A 581 -26.75 -0.42 -4.98
N PRO A 582 -25.45 -0.12 -5.09
CA PRO A 582 -25.00 1.20 -5.55
C PRO A 582 -25.43 1.45 -7.00
N SER A 583 -25.49 2.72 -7.40
CA SER A 583 -25.68 3.05 -8.82
C SER A 583 -24.41 2.73 -9.62
N VAL A 584 -24.51 2.64 -10.96
CA VAL A 584 -23.34 2.54 -11.84
C VAL A 584 -22.45 3.76 -11.65
N ARG A 585 -23.03 4.96 -11.47
CA ARG A 585 -22.24 6.16 -11.18
C ARG A 585 -21.45 6.01 -9.89
N ASP A 586 -22.06 5.55 -8.80
CA ASP A 586 -21.33 5.33 -7.54
C ASP A 586 -20.28 4.23 -7.70
N THR A 587 -20.57 3.20 -8.51
CA THR A 587 -19.65 2.10 -8.80
C THR A 587 -18.43 2.51 -9.62
N LEU A 588 -18.56 3.49 -10.51
CA LEU A 588 -17.48 3.92 -11.40
C LEU A 588 -16.72 5.16 -10.91
N HIS A 589 -17.23 5.82 -9.87
CA HIS A 589 -16.64 7.04 -9.31
C HIS A 589 -16.33 6.95 -7.81
N PHE A 590 -16.29 5.73 -7.24
CA PHE A 590 -15.90 5.54 -5.83
C PHE A 590 -14.42 5.86 -5.62
N ARG A 591 -14.09 6.24 -4.39
CA ARG A 591 -12.75 6.58 -3.96
C ARG A 591 -12.29 5.67 -2.82
N TYR A 592 -10.98 5.45 -2.70
CA TYR A 592 -10.42 4.67 -1.59
C TYR A 592 -10.67 5.32 -0.22
N ASP A 593 -10.84 6.65 -0.17
CA ASP A 593 -11.14 7.42 1.03
C ASP A 593 -12.64 7.53 1.35
N ASP A 594 -13.53 6.94 0.54
CA ASP A 594 -14.98 6.92 0.81
C ASP A 594 -15.32 5.98 1.97
N ASP A 595 -15.44 6.55 3.18
CA ASP A 595 -16.07 6.03 4.41
C ASP A 595 -15.75 4.57 4.83
N GLY A 596 -14.66 3.98 4.32
CA GLY A 596 -14.25 2.60 4.62
C GLY A 596 -15.04 1.51 3.89
N TYR A 597 -15.77 1.85 2.81
CA TYR A 597 -16.64 0.91 2.08
C TYR A 597 -16.13 0.53 0.68
N PHE A 598 -14.91 0.93 0.31
CA PHE A 598 -14.41 0.85 -1.07
C PHE A 598 -14.38 -0.59 -1.64
N PHE A 599 -14.04 -1.60 -0.83
CA PHE A 599 -14.03 -3.00 -1.27
C PHE A 599 -15.40 -3.51 -1.75
N ARG A 600 -16.51 -2.91 -1.30
CA ARG A 600 -17.84 -3.32 -1.78
C ARG A 600 -17.98 -3.09 -3.28
N TYR A 601 -17.36 -2.02 -3.80
CA TYR A 601 -17.53 -1.59 -5.18
C TYR A 601 -16.79 -2.48 -6.17
N TYR A 602 -15.80 -3.26 -5.74
CA TYR A 602 -14.99 -4.11 -6.62
C TYR A 602 -15.84 -5.18 -7.30
N ALA A 603 -16.73 -5.83 -6.53
CA ALA A 603 -17.63 -6.83 -7.08
C ALA A 603 -18.62 -6.24 -8.09
N TYR A 604 -19.09 -5.01 -7.86
CA TYR A 604 -19.96 -4.29 -8.79
C TYR A 604 -19.19 -3.83 -10.04
N ALA A 605 -17.99 -3.26 -9.88
CA ALA A 605 -17.14 -2.82 -10.98
C ALA A 605 -16.72 -4.01 -11.87
N GLY A 606 -16.25 -5.10 -11.27
CA GLY A 606 -15.92 -6.33 -11.98
C GLY A 606 -17.12 -6.95 -12.71
N ALA A 607 -18.31 -6.92 -12.09
CA ALA A 607 -19.54 -7.36 -12.76
C ALA A 607 -19.95 -6.42 -13.90
N PHE A 608 -19.74 -5.12 -13.75
CA PHE A 608 -20.02 -4.12 -14.77
C PHE A 608 -19.09 -4.27 -15.98
N PHE A 609 -17.79 -4.40 -15.77
CA PHE A 609 -16.85 -4.69 -16.87
C PHE A 609 -17.07 -6.07 -17.48
N SER A 610 -17.58 -7.04 -16.71
CA SER A 610 -18.04 -8.32 -17.27
C SER A 610 -19.22 -8.15 -18.22
N MET A 611 -20.16 -7.24 -17.92
CA MET A 611 -21.26 -6.88 -18.82
C MET A 611 -20.73 -6.15 -20.06
N LEU A 612 -19.86 -5.14 -19.90
CA LEU A 612 -19.27 -4.43 -21.04
C LEU A 612 -18.49 -5.39 -21.94
N GLY A 613 -17.63 -6.25 -21.41
CA GLY A 613 -16.87 -7.19 -22.24
C GLY A 613 -17.71 -8.23 -22.97
N ARG A 614 -18.92 -8.50 -22.47
CA ARG A 614 -19.87 -9.42 -23.09
C ARG A 614 -20.72 -8.74 -24.15
N ASP A 615 -21.30 -7.59 -23.81
CA ASP A 615 -22.40 -6.98 -24.58
C ASP A 615 -21.93 -5.72 -25.34
N HIS A 616 -20.85 -5.07 -24.90
CA HIS A 616 -20.28 -3.82 -25.46
C HIS A 616 -18.72 -3.83 -25.52
N PRO A 617 -18.07 -4.83 -26.14
CA PRO A 617 -16.61 -4.92 -26.15
C PRO A 617 -15.93 -3.74 -26.88
N ASP A 618 -16.66 -3.00 -27.72
CA ASP A 618 -16.22 -1.72 -28.29
C ASP A 618 -16.02 -0.63 -27.23
N GLN A 619 -16.87 -0.59 -26.19
CA GLN A 619 -16.74 0.37 -25.10
C GLN A 619 -15.51 0.08 -24.24
N LEU A 620 -15.18 -1.20 -24.01
CA LEU A 620 -13.92 -1.58 -23.36
C LEU A 620 -12.70 -1.17 -24.20
N ALA A 621 -12.75 -1.39 -25.51
CA ALA A 621 -11.66 -0.99 -26.40
C ALA A 621 -11.47 0.53 -26.40
N GLU A 622 -12.55 1.31 -26.50
CA GLU A 622 -12.52 2.79 -26.42
C GLU A 622 -11.90 3.28 -25.10
N MET A 623 -12.25 2.65 -23.98
CA MET A 623 -11.65 2.96 -22.68
C MET A 623 -10.12 2.81 -22.70
N TYR A 624 -9.62 1.67 -23.21
CA TYR A 624 -8.18 1.44 -23.34
C TYR A 624 -7.51 2.37 -24.35
N ASP A 625 -8.21 2.78 -25.41
CA ASP A 625 -7.69 3.76 -26.36
C ASP A 625 -7.44 5.12 -25.68
N HIS A 626 -8.35 5.60 -24.83
CA HIS A 626 -8.14 6.83 -24.06
C HIS A 626 -6.96 6.71 -23.08
N LEU A 627 -6.87 5.60 -22.34
CA LEU A 627 -5.76 5.34 -21.41
C LEU A 627 -4.42 5.38 -22.14
N ARG A 628 -4.28 4.59 -23.22
CA ARG A 628 -3.03 4.47 -23.98
C ARG A 628 -2.67 5.75 -24.73
N ALA A 629 -3.65 6.56 -25.13
CA ALA A 629 -3.42 7.86 -25.77
C ALA A 629 -3.05 8.97 -24.76
N ASN A 630 -3.02 8.66 -23.46
CA ASN A 630 -2.89 9.65 -22.39
C ASN A 630 -3.99 10.73 -22.42
N ASP A 631 -5.20 10.36 -22.87
CA ASP A 631 -6.35 11.24 -23.05
C ASP A 631 -7.30 11.19 -21.84
N VAL A 632 -6.91 11.90 -20.77
CA VAL A 632 -7.66 11.98 -19.51
C VAL A 632 -9.07 12.55 -19.74
N ALA A 633 -9.20 13.56 -20.60
CA ALA A 633 -10.48 14.22 -20.84
C ALA A 633 -11.46 13.29 -21.61
N GLY A 634 -10.93 12.53 -22.58
CA GLY A 634 -11.70 11.50 -23.28
C GLY A 634 -12.14 10.37 -22.34
N TYR A 635 -11.26 9.93 -21.43
CA TYR A 635 -11.60 8.93 -20.41
C TYR A 635 -12.69 9.43 -19.44
N ASP A 636 -12.60 10.67 -18.96
CA ASP A 636 -13.64 11.26 -18.10
C ASP A 636 -14.99 11.33 -18.82
N ALA A 637 -15.00 11.71 -20.11
CA ALA A 637 -16.21 11.72 -20.93
C ALA A 637 -16.76 10.32 -21.19
N PHE A 638 -15.90 9.32 -21.35
CA PHE A 638 -16.27 7.91 -21.42
C PHE A 638 -16.96 7.47 -20.12
N LEU A 639 -16.34 7.71 -18.96
CA LEU A 639 -16.89 7.34 -17.64
C LEU A 639 -18.26 7.96 -17.38
N ASP A 640 -18.43 9.25 -17.67
CA ASP A 640 -19.72 9.94 -17.49
C ASP A 640 -20.81 9.34 -18.39
N ARG A 641 -20.45 8.93 -19.62
CA ARG A 641 -21.39 8.32 -20.56
C ARG A 641 -21.83 6.93 -20.09
N VAL A 642 -20.87 6.08 -19.70
CA VAL A 642 -21.19 4.72 -19.24
C VAL A 642 -21.82 4.69 -17.84
N SER A 643 -21.74 5.79 -17.09
CA SER A 643 -22.48 6.02 -15.84
C SER A 643 -23.93 6.48 -16.04
N GLY A 644 -24.38 6.64 -17.28
CA GLY A 644 -25.71 7.15 -17.61
C GLY A 644 -26.87 6.17 -17.35
N PRO A 645 -28.13 6.65 -17.43
CA PRO A 645 -29.33 5.86 -17.11
C PRO A 645 -29.53 4.64 -18.02
N THR A 646 -29.01 4.67 -19.26
CA THR A 646 -29.08 3.52 -20.17
C THR A 646 -28.27 2.33 -19.64
N PHE A 647 -27.01 2.56 -19.29
CA PHE A 647 -26.14 1.53 -18.73
C PHE A 647 -26.56 1.13 -17.31
N GLN A 648 -27.14 2.04 -16.53
CA GLN A 648 -27.77 1.69 -15.25
C GLN A 648 -28.85 0.62 -15.42
N ALA A 649 -29.83 0.84 -16.31
CA ALA A 649 -30.93 -0.10 -16.52
C ALA A 649 -30.45 -1.45 -17.09
N GLU A 650 -29.45 -1.42 -17.96
CA GLU A 650 -28.83 -2.62 -18.51
C GLU A 650 -28.09 -3.42 -17.42
N PHE A 651 -27.30 -2.74 -16.59
CA PHE A 651 -26.55 -3.36 -15.52
C PHE A 651 -27.45 -3.96 -14.44
N ASP A 652 -28.53 -3.27 -14.06
CA ASP A 652 -29.53 -3.80 -13.13
C ASP A 652 -30.14 -5.10 -13.67
N THR A 653 -30.53 -5.09 -14.95
CA THR A 653 -31.08 -6.26 -15.64
C THR A 653 -30.05 -7.39 -15.73
N TYR A 654 -28.79 -7.06 -16.00
CA TYR A 654 -27.69 -8.03 -16.04
C TYR A 654 -27.51 -8.68 -14.68
N LEU A 655 -27.34 -7.90 -13.60
CA LEU A 655 -27.16 -8.40 -12.25
C LEU A 655 -28.34 -9.25 -11.77
N ASP A 656 -29.59 -8.84 -12.05
CA ASP A 656 -30.77 -9.64 -11.70
C ASP A 656 -30.71 -11.05 -12.29
N ARG A 657 -30.28 -11.17 -13.56
CA ARG A 657 -30.10 -12.48 -14.21
C ARG A 657 -28.95 -13.26 -13.57
N GLN A 658 -27.83 -12.62 -13.28
CA GLN A 658 -26.67 -13.31 -12.70
C GLN A 658 -26.95 -13.79 -11.27
N ILE A 659 -27.65 -12.99 -10.47
CA ILE A 659 -28.06 -13.36 -9.11
C ILE A 659 -29.04 -14.54 -9.15
N ALA A 660 -30.04 -14.50 -10.03
CA ALA A 660 -30.98 -15.61 -10.19
C ALA A 660 -30.27 -16.90 -10.66
N GLY A 661 -29.21 -16.78 -11.45
CA GLY A 661 -28.41 -17.88 -11.99
C GLY A 661 -27.11 -18.19 -11.24
N VAL A 662 -26.90 -17.67 -10.02
CA VAL A 662 -25.59 -17.73 -9.32
C VAL A 662 -25.07 -19.16 -9.12
N ASN A 663 -25.97 -20.14 -9.05
CA ASN A 663 -25.60 -21.55 -8.89
C ASN A 663 -24.97 -22.16 -10.15
N ASP A 664 -25.21 -21.57 -11.32
CA ASP A 664 -24.67 -22.02 -12.61
C ASP A 664 -23.32 -21.36 -12.94
N LEU A 665 -22.93 -20.34 -12.18
CA LEU A 665 -21.64 -19.67 -12.30
C LEU A 665 -20.54 -20.52 -11.69
N ASN A 666 -19.34 -20.41 -12.27
CA ASN A 666 -18.14 -21.09 -11.80
C ASN A 666 -16.97 -20.11 -11.75
N VAL A 667 -15.90 -20.52 -11.08
CA VAL A 667 -14.61 -19.84 -11.10
C VAL A 667 -13.71 -20.58 -12.10
N PRO A 668 -13.20 -19.92 -13.15
CA PRO A 668 -12.25 -20.54 -14.06
C PRO A 668 -10.97 -21.00 -13.35
N THR A 669 -10.45 -22.15 -13.75
CA THR A 669 -9.19 -22.70 -13.24
C THR A 669 -8.36 -23.18 -14.43
N ALA A 670 -7.08 -22.83 -14.45
CA ALA A 670 -6.17 -23.23 -15.49
C ALA A 670 -5.83 -24.71 -15.34
N THR A 671 -5.92 -25.43 -16.45
CA THR A 671 -5.37 -26.78 -16.58
C THR A 671 -4.25 -26.74 -17.60
N TYR A 672 -3.25 -27.60 -17.43
CA TYR A 672 -2.15 -27.72 -18.37
C TYR A 672 -1.66 -29.16 -18.44
N THR A 673 -0.98 -29.48 -19.54
CA THR A 673 -0.24 -30.72 -19.70
C THR A 673 1.20 -30.52 -19.21
N PRO A 674 1.70 -31.31 -18.24
CA PRO A 674 3.09 -31.23 -17.81
C PRO A 674 4.06 -31.39 -18.98
N LEU A 675 5.12 -30.57 -19.00
CA LEU A 675 6.03 -30.47 -20.15
C LEU A 675 6.54 -31.82 -20.71
N PRO A 676 6.96 -32.81 -19.89
CA PRO A 676 7.43 -34.10 -20.40
C PRO A 676 6.37 -34.92 -21.14
N GLN A 677 5.08 -34.63 -20.91
CA GLN A 677 3.95 -35.34 -21.51
C GLN A 677 3.51 -34.72 -22.84
N LEU A 678 4.06 -33.57 -23.23
CA LEU A 678 3.74 -32.91 -24.48
C LEU A 678 4.25 -33.70 -25.70
N ASN A 679 3.50 -33.65 -26.81
CA ASN A 679 3.81 -34.37 -28.03
C ASN A 679 4.93 -33.72 -28.86
N ALA A 680 4.85 -32.40 -29.05
CA ALA A 680 5.74 -31.64 -29.93
C ALA A 680 6.92 -31.02 -29.17
N THR A 681 8.12 -31.12 -29.75
CA THR A 681 9.36 -30.47 -29.28
C THR A 681 9.77 -29.26 -30.11
N GLY A 682 9.02 -28.93 -31.18
CA GLY A 682 9.40 -27.82 -32.04
C GLY A 682 8.28 -27.25 -32.90
N PRO A 683 8.46 -26.00 -33.36
CA PRO A 683 7.39 -25.19 -33.93
C PRO A 683 6.97 -25.67 -35.32
N ASN A 684 7.83 -26.38 -36.07
CA ASN A 684 7.50 -26.91 -37.40
C ASN A 684 6.41 -27.98 -37.34
N TYR A 685 6.51 -28.91 -36.37
CA TYR A 685 5.49 -29.95 -36.19
C TYR A 685 4.19 -29.35 -35.67
N VAL A 686 4.29 -28.39 -34.74
CA VAL A 686 3.13 -27.60 -34.28
C VAL A 686 2.43 -26.92 -35.46
N ARG A 687 3.16 -26.21 -36.32
CA ARG A 687 2.61 -25.54 -37.51
C ARG A 687 1.90 -26.51 -38.43
N GLN A 688 2.47 -27.69 -38.65
CA GLN A 688 1.89 -28.74 -39.50
C GLN A 688 0.55 -29.22 -38.93
N VAL A 689 0.52 -29.63 -37.66
CA VAL A 689 -0.69 -30.13 -36.99
C VAL A 689 -1.74 -29.02 -36.90
N PHE A 690 -1.35 -27.81 -36.52
CA PHE A 690 -2.22 -26.64 -36.48
C PHE A 690 -2.87 -26.37 -37.84
N THR A 691 -2.08 -26.43 -38.91
CA THR A 691 -2.61 -26.23 -40.28
C THR A 691 -3.60 -27.31 -40.68
N GLN A 692 -3.29 -28.57 -40.37
CA GLN A 692 -4.17 -29.70 -40.67
C GLN A 692 -5.49 -29.62 -39.88
N ALA A 693 -5.42 -29.27 -38.59
CA ALA A 693 -6.58 -29.23 -37.71
C ALA A 693 -7.51 -28.05 -37.98
N THR A 694 -6.95 -26.88 -38.29
CA THR A 694 -7.70 -25.61 -38.38
C THR A 694 -8.00 -25.20 -39.82
N GLY A 695 -7.16 -25.60 -40.77
CA GLY A 695 -7.13 -25.06 -42.14
C GLY A 695 -6.44 -23.69 -42.25
N SER A 696 -6.10 -23.07 -41.12
CA SER A 696 -5.30 -21.84 -41.09
C SER A 696 -3.84 -22.14 -41.41
N ARG A 697 -3.18 -21.27 -42.17
CA ARG A 697 -1.75 -21.38 -42.50
C ARG A 697 -0.99 -20.24 -41.83
N PRO A 698 -0.45 -20.44 -40.61
CA PRO A 698 0.37 -19.42 -39.96
C PRO A 698 1.48 -18.95 -40.89
N THR A 699 1.71 -17.65 -40.92
CA THR A 699 2.79 -17.01 -41.67
C THR A 699 4.15 -17.33 -41.07
N SER A 700 4.25 -17.32 -39.74
CA SER A 700 5.40 -17.80 -38.97
C SER A 700 4.95 -18.70 -37.82
N CYS A 701 5.85 -19.58 -37.40
CA CYS A 701 5.79 -20.29 -36.13
C CYS A 701 7.21 -20.41 -35.62
N ASP A 702 7.52 -19.70 -34.54
CA ASP A 702 8.83 -19.62 -33.93
C ASP A 702 8.79 -20.28 -32.55
N ALA A 703 9.96 -20.59 -32.00
CA ALA A 703 10.06 -21.17 -30.67
C ALA A 703 11.16 -20.51 -29.85
N VAL A 704 10.88 -20.40 -28.56
CA VAL A 704 11.83 -20.02 -27.53
C VAL A 704 12.12 -21.26 -26.72
N TYR A 705 13.39 -21.60 -26.60
CA TYR A 705 13.87 -22.76 -25.87
C TYR A 705 14.61 -22.29 -24.62
N ASP A 706 13.92 -22.31 -23.49
CA ASP A 706 14.45 -22.06 -22.15
C ASP A 706 14.11 -23.24 -21.23
N GLY A 707 14.02 -23.04 -19.91
CA GLY A 707 13.57 -24.09 -18.99
C GLY A 707 12.12 -24.55 -19.23
N HIS A 708 11.30 -23.73 -19.90
CA HIS A 708 9.89 -23.96 -20.20
C HIS A 708 9.59 -23.62 -21.68
N PRO A 709 10.06 -24.45 -22.65
CA PRO A 709 10.01 -24.09 -24.06
C PRO A 709 8.60 -23.79 -24.58
N ARG A 710 8.47 -22.79 -25.44
CA ARG A 710 7.19 -22.34 -26.01
C ARG A 710 7.31 -22.05 -27.48
N PHE A 711 6.19 -22.17 -28.19
CA PHE A 711 6.06 -21.71 -29.56
C PHE A 711 5.14 -20.50 -29.65
N THR A 712 5.34 -19.70 -30.70
CA THR A 712 4.43 -18.62 -31.09
C THR A 712 4.16 -18.71 -32.58
N CYS A 713 2.90 -18.82 -32.97
CA CYS A 713 2.45 -18.85 -34.35
C CYS A 713 1.65 -17.59 -34.68
N LYS A 714 2.00 -16.91 -35.77
CA LYS A 714 1.33 -15.68 -36.24
C LYS A 714 0.67 -15.90 -37.59
N GLY A 715 -0.52 -15.37 -37.79
CA GLY A 715 -1.24 -15.50 -39.05
C GLY A 715 -2.38 -14.52 -39.21
N SER A 716 -3.30 -14.84 -40.10
CA SER A 716 -4.53 -14.08 -40.31
C SER A 716 -5.74 -15.02 -40.36
N ILE A 717 -6.85 -14.54 -39.82
CA ILE A 717 -8.12 -15.25 -39.78
C ILE A 717 -9.24 -14.33 -40.24
N THR A 718 -10.26 -14.91 -40.86
CA THR A 718 -11.43 -14.18 -41.35
C THR A 718 -12.68 -14.75 -40.69
N ALA A 719 -13.45 -13.88 -40.06
CA ALA A 719 -14.77 -14.18 -39.52
C ALA A 719 -15.84 -13.75 -40.52
N ASN A 720 -16.92 -14.52 -40.64
CA ASN A 720 -18.15 -14.01 -41.24
C ASN A 720 -18.79 -13.05 -40.24
N ILE A 721 -19.20 -11.87 -40.71
CA ILE A 721 -19.78 -10.85 -39.83
C ILE A 721 -21.24 -10.58 -40.18
N SER A 722 -22.05 -10.33 -39.15
CA SER A 722 -23.45 -9.91 -39.33
C SER A 722 -23.62 -8.39 -39.39
N SER A 723 -22.63 -7.65 -38.89
CA SER A 723 -22.62 -6.18 -38.81
C SER A 723 -21.19 -5.66 -38.93
N THR A 724 -21.02 -4.41 -39.39
CA THR A 724 -19.74 -3.68 -39.31
C THR A 724 -19.60 -2.88 -38.02
N ASP A 725 -20.54 -3.06 -37.08
CA ASP A 725 -20.41 -2.55 -35.72
C ASP A 725 -19.15 -3.15 -35.05
N PRO A 726 -18.23 -2.33 -34.51
CA PRO A 726 -16.98 -2.80 -33.95
C PRO A 726 -17.15 -3.85 -32.85
N GLY A 727 -18.13 -3.67 -31.95
CA GLY A 727 -18.38 -4.57 -30.85
C GLY A 727 -18.85 -5.94 -31.35
N ARG A 728 -19.80 -5.95 -32.29
CA ARG A 728 -20.26 -7.18 -32.96
C ARG A 728 -19.15 -7.88 -33.71
N MET A 729 -18.34 -7.15 -34.47
CA MET A 729 -17.19 -7.73 -35.20
C MET A 729 -16.18 -8.36 -34.24
N HIS A 730 -15.90 -7.72 -33.10
CA HIS A 730 -15.02 -8.26 -32.06
C HIS A 730 -15.57 -9.57 -31.51
N THR A 731 -16.84 -9.61 -31.11
CA THR A 731 -17.50 -10.83 -30.62
C THR A 731 -17.46 -11.97 -31.64
N GLU A 732 -17.78 -11.68 -32.90
CA GLU A 732 -17.79 -12.68 -33.98
C GLU A 732 -16.37 -13.16 -34.33
N MET A 733 -15.36 -12.29 -34.23
CA MET A 733 -13.96 -12.65 -34.38
C MET A 733 -13.48 -13.52 -33.22
N ALA A 734 -13.81 -13.17 -31.97
CA ALA A 734 -13.47 -13.96 -30.80
C ALA A 734 -14.04 -15.38 -30.89
N ALA A 735 -15.34 -15.51 -31.23
CA ALA A 735 -15.97 -16.82 -31.46
C ALA A 735 -15.30 -17.61 -32.59
N THR A 736 -14.86 -16.91 -33.66
CA THR A 736 -14.15 -17.52 -34.77
C THR A 736 -12.77 -18.04 -34.35
N VAL A 737 -11.98 -17.26 -33.60
CA VAL A 737 -10.67 -17.68 -33.08
C VAL A 737 -10.81 -18.84 -32.11
N ASP A 738 -11.74 -18.74 -31.15
CA ASP A 738 -11.96 -19.75 -30.11
C ASP A 738 -12.36 -21.09 -30.72
N TYR A 739 -13.28 -21.10 -31.67
CA TYR A 739 -13.68 -22.35 -32.32
C TYR A 739 -12.66 -22.84 -33.36
N PHE A 740 -12.33 -22.00 -34.36
CA PHE A 740 -11.58 -22.46 -35.53
C PHE A 740 -10.09 -22.64 -35.27
N LEU A 741 -9.50 -21.85 -34.36
CA LEU A 741 -8.09 -21.98 -34.00
C LEU A 741 -7.93 -22.81 -32.73
N LEU A 742 -8.57 -22.43 -31.63
CA LEU A 742 -8.27 -23.02 -30.32
C LEU A 742 -8.93 -24.38 -30.08
N SER A 743 -10.24 -24.50 -30.29
CA SER A 743 -10.98 -25.75 -30.07
C SER A 743 -10.54 -26.86 -31.03
N ARG A 744 -10.50 -26.55 -32.33
CA ARG A 744 -10.08 -27.51 -33.38
C ARG A 744 -8.63 -27.95 -33.24
N ALA A 745 -7.71 -27.02 -32.98
CA ALA A 745 -6.30 -27.37 -32.79
C ALA A 745 -6.10 -28.18 -31.50
N GLY A 746 -6.76 -27.79 -30.41
CA GLY A 746 -6.64 -28.47 -29.11
C GLY A 746 -7.06 -29.93 -29.14
N ALA A 747 -8.09 -30.27 -29.92
CA ALA A 747 -8.51 -31.65 -30.12
C ALA A 747 -7.47 -32.52 -30.87
N ALA A 748 -6.51 -31.90 -31.57
CA ALA A 748 -5.55 -32.60 -32.42
C ALA A 748 -4.24 -32.98 -31.69
N MET A 749 -3.81 -32.20 -30.70
CA MET A 749 -2.54 -32.40 -29.99
C MET A 749 -2.54 -31.68 -28.64
N ASN A 750 -1.95 -32.28 -27.61
CA ASN A 750 -1.95 -31.70 -26.27
C ASN A 750 -1.20 -30.36 -26.15
N ASN A 751 -0.12 -30.13 -26.89
CA ASN A 751 0.51 -28.79 -26.99
C ASN A 751 -0.48 -27.72 -27.47
N LEU A 752 -1.39 -28.09 -28.37
CA LEU A 752 -2.41 -27.20 -28.93
C LEU A 752 -3.61 -27.05 -27.99
N ALA A 753 -3.83 -28.01 -27.10
CA ALA A 753 -4.85 -27.91 -26.06
C ALA A 753 -4.48 -26.85 -25.01
N ASP A 754 -3.19 -26.64 -24.78
CA ASP A 754 -2.66 -25.61 -23.87
C ASP A 754 -2.29 -24.29 -24.58
N THR A 755 -2.73 -24.13 -25.84
CA THR A 755 -2.51 -22.90 -26.62
C THR A 755 -3.55 -21.84 -26.29
N ASN A 756 -3.10 -20.60 -26.20
CA ASN A 756 -3.94 -19.40 -26.09
C ASN A 756 -3.66 -18.50 -27.30
N CYS A 757 -4.63 -17.69 -27.71
CA CYS A 757 -4.46 -16.77 -28.84
C CYS A 757 -5.12 -15.42 -28.57
N HIS A 758 -4.53 -14.36 -29.10
CA HIS A 758 -5.16 -13.05 -29.27
C HIS A 758 -5.22 -12.66 -30.75
N PHE A 759 -5.98 -11.60 -31.03
CA PHE A 759 -6.16 -11.05 -32.37
C PHE A 759 -6.21 -9.52 -32.32
N GLY A 760 -5.83 -8.86 -33.41
CA GLY A 760 -5.91 -7.40 -33.53
C GLY A 760 -7.32 -6.91 -33.92
N PRO A 761 -7.54 -5.59 -34.05
CA PRO A 761 -8.84 -5.04 -34.43
C PRO A 761 -9.36 -5.61 -35.78
N PRO A 762 -10.54 -6.25 -35.82
CA PRO A 762 -11.09 -6.81 -37.06
C PRO A 762 -11.34 -5.74 -38.11
N GLN A 763 -10.88 -5.99 -39.34
CA GLN A 763 -11.04 -5.08 -40.48
C GLN A 763 -12.14 -5.61 -41.42
N PRO A 764 -13.27 -4.92 -41.60
CA PRO A 764 -14.35 -5.38 -42.46
C PRO A 764 -13.94 -5.36 -43.94
N TRP A 765 -14.40 -6.36 -44.69
CA TRP A 765 -14.25 -6.41 -46.14
C TRP A 765 -15.15 -5.36 -46.81
N PRO A 766 -14.82 -4.92 -48.04
CA PRO A 766 -15.63 -3.93 -48.76
C PRO A 766 -17.09 -4.31 -48.99
N ASN A 767 -17.44 -5.60 -48.90
CA ASN A 767 -18.80 -6.10 -49.06
C ASN A 767 -19.56 -6.26 -47.73
N ASN A 768 -18.93 -5.91 -46.60
CA ASN A 768 -19.49 -5.97 -45.25
C ASN A 768 -20.00 -7.37 -44.83
N ARG A 769 -19.48 -8.45 -45.42
CA ARG A 769 -19.88 -9.84 -45.10
C ARG A 769 -18.86 -10.61 -44.29
N ALA A 770 -17.63 -10.11 -44.21
CA ALA A 770 -16.57 -10.72 -43.44
C ALA A 770 -15.64 -9.64 -42.88
N ALA A 771 -14.92 -9.97 -41.82
CA ALA A 771 -13.82 -9.17 -41.30
C ALA A 771 -12.57 -10.03 -41.15
N THR A 772 -11.41 -9.46 -41.43
CA THR A 772 -10.12 -10.12 -41.28
C THR A 772 -9.33 -9.48 -40.14
N SER A 773 -8.67 -10.31 -39.34
CA SER A 773 -7.72 -9.86 -38.32
C SER A 773 -6.42 -10.67 -38.41
N THR A 774 -5.34 -10.11 -37.90
CA THR A 774 -4.14 -10.86 -37.54
C THR A 774 -4.36 -11.58 -36.24
N TYR A 775 -3.76 -12.77 -36.08
CA TYR A 775 -3.75 -13.48 -34.81
C TYR A 775 -2.32 -13.86 -34.41
N THR A 776 -2.12 -13.99 -33.10
CA THR A 776 -0.94 -14.59 -32.48
C THR A 776 -1.42 -15.68 -31.54
N CYS A 777 -0.85 -16.88 -31.65
CA CYS A 777 -1.14 -18.01 -30.79
C CYS A 777 0.14 -18.52 -30.13
N GLU A 778 0.14 -18.71 -28.82
CA GLU A 778 1.26 -19.27 -28.09
C GLU A 778 0.88 -20.50 -27.27
N GLY A 779 1.81 -21.44 -27.14
CA GLY A 779 1.60 -22.67 -26.39
C GLY A 779 2.92 -23.35 -26.00
N PRO A 780 2.86 -24.36 -25.14
CA PRO A 780 4.06 -25.01 -24.63
C PRO A 780 4.64 -26.02 -25.63
N LEU A 781 5.94 -26.27 -25.51
CA LEU A 781 6.70 -27.31 -26.20
C LEU A 781 7.32 -28.25 -25.17
N ARG A 782 7.46 -29.52 -25.54
CA ARG A 782 8.28 -30.45 -24.76
C ARG A 782 9.76 -30.03 -24.85
N PRO A 783 10.48 -29.98 -23.72
CA PRO A 783 11.93 -29.74 -23.66
C PRO A 783 12.76 -30.66 -24.55
#